data_AF-A0A3D0SVG0-F1
#
_entry.id   AF-A0A3D0SVG0-F1
#
_cell.length_a   1.000
_cell.length_b   1.000
_cell.length_c   1.000
_cell.angle_alpha   90.00
_cell.angle_beta   90.00
_cell.angle_gamma   90.00
#
_symmetry.space_group_name_H-M   'P 1'
#
loop_
_entity.id
_entity.type
_entity.pdbx_description
1 polymer ?
#
loop_
_entity_poly.entity_id
_entity_poly.type
_entity_poly.pdbx_seq_one_letter_code
_entity_poly.pdbx_strand_id
1 'polypeptide(L)'
;MSVTAQSLAAPVAGDSKVECFHCGLPAPSDARYAVVIEGQRRPMCCHGCQAVAEAIVAAGLTDFYRHRTARSQRAEDLIPEQLRGLELYDRADLQKSFVRVESEQVREAALILEGIVCAACVWLNEHHVNALPGVLEFRVNYSTHRARVRWDERQIKLSTILAAIATIGYIAHPFDPSRQEALQKQERTLALRRLAVAGLFAMQVMMLAVGLYVGEYQSMDAWIREFLRWVCLILTVPVVAYSAQPFFTAAWRDLRRRQLGMDVPVSLAILAAFIASVWHTGQGHGEIYYDSVTMFVFFLLTGRFLEMTARHRAGQVSEALVRMLPATATRLDTAGCEAIVPIAELVAGDQVLVRPGETIPADGRVEEGASSVDESLLSGESLPLPRQIGEALIGGSVNIESPLVMRIEKVGAETVLSAIVRLLDRAQGEKPRLALLADRIAGWFIAVLLVVAALVFSVWWLLSDFDTAFRVTLSVLVVTCPCALSLATPTAIVAATGVLTRLGVLTTRGHALETLACVTHVIFDKTGTLTYGRPQVVTVESVSDWEPEHCRRLAAALERGSEHPVGRALAEGTHLRIPEATELRNTPGSGVEGWIEGRCYRVGRPEFVAGLSHEEVAERYDLDVASTWVALGDETGLLAWFQLNDVLRPGAAEAVNALQNRGLTLELLSGDRPDTVAHIAQEVAIASARGGLSPQDKLNRLRELQQKGAVVAMVGDG
;
A
#
# COMPACT_ATOMS: atom_id res chain seq x y z
N MET A 1 -25.00 -9.36 63.69
CA MET A 1 -25.68 -10.65 63.90
C MET A 1 -26.12 -11.13 62.52
N SER A 2 -25.77 -12.28 61.97
CA SER A 2 -24.89 -13.40 62.32
C SER A 2 -25.06 -14.37 61.15
N VAL A 3 -24.01 -14.72 60.41
CA VAL A 3 -23.95 -15.99 59.67
C VAL A 3 -22.52 -16.51 59.77
N THR A 4 -22.46 -17.81 59.96
CA THR A 4 -21.51 -18.64 60.70
C THR A 4 -20.25 -19.06 59.94
N ALA A 5 -19.24 -19.38 60.75
CA ALA A 5 -17.92 -19.89 60.41
C ALA A 5 -17.94 -21.32 59.84
N GLN A 6 -17.02 -21.58 58.92
CA GLN A 6 -16.52 -22.91 58.58
C GLN A 6 -15.09 -23.06 59.08
N SER A 7 -14.81 -24.23 59.65
CA SER A 7 -13.65 -24.57 60.47
C SER A 7 -12.35 -24.68 59.68
N LEU A 8 -11.31 -24.01 60.17
CA LEU A 8 -9.92 -24.23 59.78
C LEU A 8 -9.39 -25.51 60.44
N ALA A 9 -9.01 -26.48 59.61
CA ALA A 9 -8.18 -27.61 60.02
C ALA A 9 -6.74 -27.13 60.24
N ALA A 10 -6.13 -27.55 61.36
CA ALA A 10 -4.75 -27.27 61.68
C ALA A 10 -3.79 -28.03 60.74
N PRO A 11 -2.70 -27.41 60.24
CA PRO A 11 -1.71 -28.12 59.45
C PRO A 11 -0.68 -28.82 60.35
N VAL A 12 -0.34 -30.03 59.92
CA VAL A 12 0.67 -30.95 60.44
C VAL A 12 2.08 -30.37 60.30
N ALA A 13 2.93 -30.58 61.30
CA ALA A 13 4.34 -30.19 61.28
C ALA A 13 5.16 -31.04 60.29
N GLY A 14 5.90 -30.38 59.39
CA GLY A 14 6.88 -31.02 58.49
C GLY A 14 7.73 -29.99 57.72
N ASP A 15 9.06 -30.09 57.89
CA ASP A 15 10.17 -29.43 57.18
C ASP A 15 10.15 -27.90 56.98
N SER A 16 11.06 -27.19 57.67
CA SER A 16 11.39 -25.79 57.38
C SER A 16 12.07 -25.67 56.01
N LYS A 17 11.29 -25.51 54.95
CA LYS A 17 11.80 -25.19 53.60
C LYS A 17 12.53 -23.85 53.66
N VAL A 18 13.85 -23.88 53.45
CA VAL A 18 14.66 -22.67 53.29
C VAL A 18 14.18 -21.96 52.03
N GLU A 19 13.73 -20.71 52.13
CA GLU A 19 13.29 -19.93 50.96
C GLU A 19 14.44 -19.09 50.40
N CYS A 20 14.48 -18.95 49.08
CA CYS A 20 15.40 -18.06 48.39
C CYS A 20 15.17 -16.62 48.85
N PHE A 21 16.23 -15.96 49.33
CA PHE A 21 16.12 -14.60 49.82
C PHE A 21 15.81 -13.59 48.70
N HIS A 22 16.16 -13.88 47.45
CA HIS A 22 15.90 -12.99 46.32
C HIS A 22 14.47 -13.11 45.78
N CYS A 23 14.03 -14.33 45.43
CA CYS A 23 12.74 -14.57 44.75
C CYS A 23 11.68 -15.30 45.59
N GLY A 24 12.05 -15.89 46.72
CA GLY A 24 11.11 -16.51 47.66
C GLY A 24 10.69 -17.95 47.38
N LEU A 25 11.21 -18.58 46.34
CA LEU A 25 10.96 -20.00 46.05
C LEU A 25 11.74 -20.92 46.99
N PRO A 26 11.35 -22.20 47.15
CA PRO A 26 12.12 -23.17 47.93
C PRO A 26 13.56 -23.26 47.40
N ALA A 27 14.53 -23.00 48.27
CA ALA A 27 15.94 -23.25 48.01
C ALA A 27 16.30 -24.68 48.47
N PRO A 28 17.24 -25.35 47.79
CA PRO A 28 17.78 -26.61 48.28
C PRO A 28 18.29 -26.46 49.71
N SER A 29 18.00 -27.44 50.57
CA SER A 29 18.41 -27.42 51.98
C SER A 29 19.95 -27.41 52.13
N ASP A 30 20.68 -27.86 51.12
CA ASP A 30 22.12 -27.64 50.91
C ASP A 30 22.33 -26.36 50.09
N ALA A 31 22.18 -25.17 50.68
CA ALA A 31 22.28 -23.88 49.96
C ALA A 31 23.65 -23.66 49.27
N ARG A 32 23.86 -24.26 48.09
CA ARG A 32 25.06 -24.13 47.24
C ARG A 32 25.26 -22.70 46.74
N TYR A 33 24.16 -21.98 46.57
CA TYR A 33 24.13 -20.61 46.08
C TYR A 33 23.77 -19.68 47.24
N ALA A 34 24.66 -18.76 47.61
CA ALA A 34 24.43 -17.83 48.70
C ALA A 34 25.19 -16.52 48.49
N VAL A 35 24.60 -15.40 48.91
CA VAL A 35 25.19 -14.06 48.81
C VAL A 35 25.19 -13.40 50.18
N VAL A 36 26.26 -12.67 50.51
CA VAL A 36 26.33 -11.88 51.74
C VAL A 36 25.63 -10.55 51.49
N ILE A 37 24.48 -10.34 52.12
CA ILE A 37 23.69 -9.10 52.03
C ILE A 37 23.61 -8.54 53.45
N GLU A 38 24.08 -7.30 53.65
CA GLU A 38 24.14 -6.65 54.98
C GLU A 38 24.85 -7.52 56.05
N GLY A 39 25.93 -8.20 55.68
CA GLY A 39 26.72 -9.04 56.59
C GLY A 39 26.10 -10.40 56.95
N GLN A 40 24.92 -10.73 56.42
CA GLN A 40 24.29 -12.05 56.61
C GLN A 40 24.36 -12.88 55.33
N ARG A 41 24.77 -14.15 55.46
CA ARG A 41 24.76 -15.10 54.34
C ARG A 41 23.31 -15.50 54.03
N ARG A 42 22.82 -15.10 52.85
CA ARG A 42 21.44 -15.34 52.41
C ARG A 42 21.39 -16.45 51.34
N PRO A 43 20.54 -17.48 51.50
CA PRO A 43 20.43 -18.58 50.54
C PRO A 43 19.70 -18.17 49.27
N MET A 44 20.11 -18.73 48.14
CA MET A 44 19.52 -18.52 46.81
C MET A 44 19.06 -19.85 46.21
N CYS A 45 17.97 -19.85 45.43
CA CYS A 45 17.45 -21.08 44.81
C CYS A 45 18.25 -21.54 43.58
N CYS A 46 18.94 -20.64 42.88
CA CYS A 46 19.68 -20.94 41.66
C CYS A 46 20.84 -19.95 41.43
N HIS A 47 21.75 -20.31 40.51
CA HIS A 47 22.89 -19.48 40.11
C HIS A 47 22.46 -18.09 39.58
N GLY A 48 21.31 -17.99 38.90
CA GLY A 48 20.77 -16.72 38.42
C GLY A 48 20.40 -15.75 39.56
N CYS A 49 19.74 -16.25 40.61
CA CYS A 49 19.42 -15.44 41.79
C CYS A 49 20.67 -15.00 42.56
N GLN A 50 21.72 -15.83 42.58
CA GLN A 50 23.01 -15.46 43.14
C GLN A 50 23.67 -14.34 42.33
N ALA A 51 23.78 -14.49 41.01
CA ALA A 51 24.43 -13.51 40.14
C ALA A 51 23.75 -12.13 40.20
N VAL A 52 22.41 -12.10 40.18
CA VAL A 52 21.66 -10.85 40.30
C VAL A 52 21.85 -10.21 41.68
N ALA A 53 21.78 -11.02 42.74
CA ALA A 53 21.97 -10.50 44.10
C ALA A 53 23.39 -9.99 44.35
N GLU A 54 24.41 -10.68 43.82
CA GLU A 54 25.81 -10.23 43.85
C GLU A 54 25.99 -8.92 43.06
N ALA A 55 25.36 -8.80 41.88
CA ALA A 55 25.42 -7.58 41.08
C ALA A 55 24.79 -6.37 41.80
N ILE A 56 23.64 -6.56 42.49
CA ILE A 56 22.98 -5.51 43.27
C ILE A 56 23.86 -5.06 44.45
N VAL A 57 24.46 -6.01 45.17
CA VAL A 57 25.37 -5.71 46.30
C VAL A 57 26.65 -5.03 45.78
N ALA A 58 27.24 -5.52 44.70
CA ALA A 58 28.44 -4.94 44.09
C ALA A 58 28.20 -3.51 43.55
N ALA A 59 26.98 -3.20 43.11
CA ALA A 59 26.57 -1.87 42.68
C ALA A 59 26.27 -0.90 43.85
N GLY A 60 26.40 -1.34 45.10
CA GLY A 60 26.10 -0.52 46.28
C GLY A 60 24.60 -0.28 46.52
N LEU A 61 23.72 -1.00 45.83
CA LEU A 61 22.27 -0.82 45.86
C LEU A 61 21.58 -1.71 46.92
N THR A 62 22.27 -2.00 48.03
CA THR A 62 21.80 -2.94 49.06
C THR A 62 20.47 -2.51 49.70
N ASP A 63 20.18 -1.20 49.72
CA ASP A 63 18.91 -0.63 50.19
C ASP A 63 17.68 -1.17 49.44
N PHE A 64 17.86 -1.69 48.22
CA PHE A 64 16.81 -2.42 47.49
C PHE A 64 16.18 -3.54 48.32
N TYR A 65 16.99 -4.29 49.08
CA TYR A 65 16.48 -5.39 49.90
C TYR A 65 15.75 -4.92 51.17
N ARG A 66 16.03 -3.70 51.63
CA ARG A 66 15.41 -3.08 52.80
C ARG A 66 14.05 -2.47 52.47
N HIS A 67 13.91 -1.90 51.28
CA HIS A 67 12.70 -1.16 50.87
C HIS A 67 11.77 -1.93 49.92
N ARG A 68 12.14 -3.14 49.48
CA ARG A 68 11.26 -3.94 48.62
C ARG A 68 9.97 -4.33 49.34
N THR A 69 8.85 -4.10 48.66
CA THR A 69 7.51 -4.48 49.12
C THR A 69 7.10 -5.88 48.68
N ALA A 70 7.77 -6.44 47.65
CA ALA A 70 7.56 -7.80 47.14
C ALA A 70 8.89 -8.48 46.77
N ARG A 71 8.91 -9.80 46.66
CA ARG A 71 10.10 -10.59 46.25
C ARG A 71 10.29 -10.52 44.74
N SER A 72 11.55 -10.59 44.28
CA SER A 72 11.90 -10.44 42.86
C SER A 72 11.45 -11.66 42.04
N GLN A 73 10.71 -11.44 40.94
CA GLN A 73 10.30 -12.51 40.02
C GLN A 73 11.48 -12.95 39.11
N ARG A 74 11.38 -14.11 38.45
CA ARG A 74 12.46 -14.58 37.55
C ARG A 74 12.59 -13.66 36.35
N ALA A 75 13.79 -13.61 35.74
CA ALA A 75 13.97 -13.00 34.43
C ALA A 75 13.08 -13.62 33.34
N GLU A 76 12.70 -14.89 33.51
CA GLU A 76 11.76 -15.64 32.66
C GLU A 76 10.31 -15.12 32.75
N ASP A 77 9.95 -14.44 33.85
CA ASP A 77 8.65 -13.79 34.08
C ASP A 77 8.65 -12.31 33.64
N LEU A 78 9.82 -11.77 33.28
CA LEU A 78 10.00 -10.42 32.73
C LEU A 78 9.91 -10.37 31.19
N ILE A 79 9.65 -11.50 30.55
CA ILE A 79 9.30 -11.54 29.12
C ILE A 79 7.83 -11.11 29.01
N PRO A 80 7.50 -9.94 28.44
CA PRO A 80 6.13 -9.46 28.37
C PRO A 80 5.22 -10.52 27.72
N GLU A 81 4.01 -10.69 28.25
CA GLU A 81 2.98 -11.63 27.77
C GLU A 81 2.74 -11.49 26.25
N GLN A 82 3.01 -10.30 25.69
CA GLN A 82 2.99 -10.00 24.27
C GLN A 82 4.03 -10.77 23.43
N LEU A 83 5.20 -11.13 23.95
CA LEU A 83 6.27 -11.84 23.20
C LEU A 83 5.97 -13.35 23.06
N ARG A 84 5.33 -13.99 24.06
CA ARG A 84 4.93 -15.41 23.97
C ARG A 84 3.85 -15.65 22.91
N GLY A 85 3.06 -14.63 22.58
CA GLY A 85 2.08 -14.69 21.49
C GLY A 85 2.69 -14.53 20.09
N LEU A 86 3.93 -14.03 19.96
CA LEU A 86 4.51 -13.75 18.64
C LEU A 86 4.94 -15.01 17.89
N GLU A 87 5.33 -16.07 18.60
CA GLU A 87 5.68 -17.37 18.00
C GLU A 87 4.50 -18.00 17.24
N LEU A 88 3.26 -17.67 17.61
CA LEU A 88 2.07 -18.10 16.88
C LEU A 88 2.05 -17.57 15.45
N TYR A 89 2.63 -16.39 15.20
CA TYR A 89 2.72 -15.81 13.86
C TYR A 89 3.72 -16.53 12.95
N ASP A 90 4.50 -17.48 13.46
CA ASP A 90 5.36 -18.35 12.65
C ASP A 90 4.62 -19.59 12.12
N ARG A 91 3.40 -19.87 12.60
CA ARG A 91 2.63 -21.04 12.16
C ARG A 91 2.08 -20.83 10.75
N ALA A 92 2.21 -21.87 9.92
CA ALA A 92 1.88 -21.81 8.49
C ALA A 92 0.39 -21.60 8.21
N ASP A 93 -0.49 -22.12 9.07
CA ASP A 93 -1.94 -21.93 9.03
C ASP A 93 -2.33 -20.45 9.20
N LEU A 94 -1.73 -19.75 10.15
CA LEU A 94 -1.97 -18.32 10.36
C LEU A 94 -1.36 -17.48 9.24
N GLN A 95 -0.14 -17.81 8.82
CA GLN A 95 0.56 -17.07 7.76
C GLN A 95 -0.16 -17.12 6.41
N LYS A 96 -0.89 -18.19 6.07
CA LYS A 96 -1.67 -18.27 4.82
C LYS A 96 -2.62 -17.08 4.61
N SER A 97 -3.11 -16.48 5.69
CA SER A 97 -4.08 -15.39 5.61
C SER A 97 -3.46 -14.01 5.31
N PHE A 98 -2.17 -13.79 5.61
CA PHE A 98 -1.55 -12.46 5.49
C PHE A 98 -0.08 -12.44 4.99
N VAL A 99 0.54 -13.60 4.79
CA VAL A 99 1.91 -13.75 4.27
C VAL A 99 1.86 -14.34 2.87
N ARG A 100 2.49 -13.67 1.91
CA ARG A 100 2.66 -14.14 0.53
C ARG A 100 4.03 -14.78 0.37
N VAL A 101 4.08 -15.87 -0.40
CA VAL A 101 5.31 -16.49 -0.86
C VAL A 101 5.65 -15.91 -2.24
N GLU A 102 6.75 -15.17 -2.34
CA GLU A 102 7.20 -14.53 -3.60
C GLU A 102 8.10 -15.49 -4.41
N SER A 103 8.87 -16.32 -3.72
CA SER A 103 9.68 -17.43 -4.26
C SER A 103 9.83 -18.50 -3.16
N GLU A 104 10.47 -19.64 -3.42
CA GLU A 104 10.67 -20.70 -2.41
C GLU A 104 11.24 -20.19 -1.06
N GLN A 105 11.91 -19.03 -1.04
CA GLN A 105 12.68 -18.55 0.10
C GLN A 105 12.20 -17.18 0.61
N VAL A 106 11.60 -16.36 -0.26
CA VAL A 106 11.21 -14.99 0.07
C VAL A 106 9.74 -14.92 0.44
N ARG A 107 9.47 -14.42 1.65
CA ARG A 107 8.13 -14.14 2.16
C ARG A 107 7.90 -12.64 2.30
N GLU A 108 6.64 -12.26 2.17
CA GLU A 108 6.21 -10.87 2.29
C GLU A 108 4.96 -10.78 3.16
N ALA A 109 4.92 -9.81 4.07
CA ALA A 109 3.75 -9.53 4.91
C ALA A 109 3.49 -8.02 5.01
N ALA A 110 2.21 -7.69 5.14
CA ALA A 110 1.75 -6.37 5.53
C ALA A 110 1.45 -6.37 7.05
N LEU A 111 1.98 -5.37 7.75
CA LEU A 111 1.83 -5.18 9.19
C LEU A 111 1.19 -3.81 9.48
N ILE A 112 0.59 -3.65 10.65
CA ILE A 112 0.20 -2.36 11.23
C ILE A 112 1.12 -2.09 12.41
N LEU A 113 1.71 -0.89 12.45
CA LEU A 113 2.56 -0.42 13.53
C LEU A 113 1.80 0.54 14.45
N GLU A 114 1.73 0.22 15.73
CA GLU A 114 1.20 1.10 16.76
C GLU A 114 2.32 1.90 17.44
N GLY A 115 1.98 3.10 17.93
CA GLY A 115 2.94 4.00 18.58
C GLY A 115 3.74 4.90 17.63
N ILE A 116 3.51 4.82 16.32
CA ILE A 116 4.08 5.78 15.36
C ILE A 116 3.40 7.14 15.53
N VAL A 117 4.20 8.14 15.87
CA VAL A 117 3.74 9.52 16.09
C VAL A 117 4.49 10.55 15.23
N CYS A 118 5.48 10.12 14.44
CA CYS A 118 6.21 10.99 13.51
C CYS A 118 6.96 10.20 12.43
N ALA A 119 7.37 10.92 11.37
CA ALA A 119 8.23 10.38 10.30
C ALA A 119 9.59 9.85 10.82
N ALA A 120 10.05 10.35 11.97
CA ALA A 120 11.28 9.94 12.57
C ALA A 120 11.14 8.60 13.34
N CYS A 121 9.92 8.22 13.74
CA CYS A 121 9.60 6.86 14.21
C CYS A 121 9.63 5.86 13.04
N VAL A 122 9.11 6.27 11.88
CA VAL A 122 9.19 5.50 10.64
C VAL A 122 10.64 5.24 10.27
N TRP A 123 11.47 6.28 10.19
CA TRP A 123 12.90 6.12 9.87
C TRP A 123 13.63 5.18 10.86
N LEU A 124 13.34 5.29 12.15
CA LEU A 124 13.96 4.41 13.17
C LEU A 124 13.56 2.94 12.97
N ASN A 125 12.28 2.67 12.74
CA ASN A 125 11.80 1.31 12.47
C ASN A 125 12.39 0.77 11.17
N GLU A 126 12.39 1.57 10.09
CA GLU A 126 13.00 1.18 8.82
C GLU A 126 14.49 0.88 8.98
N HIS A 127 15.25 1.76 9.63
CA HIS A 127 16.68 1.54 9.80
C HIS A 127 16.98 0.33 10.69
N HIS A 128 16.24 0.17 11.80
CA HIS A 128 16.45 -0.93 12.73
C HIS A 128 16.08 -2.30 12.13
N VAL A 129 14.93 -2.40 11.46
CA VAL A 129 14.45 -3.67 10.90
C VAL A 129 15.20 -4.03 9.62
N ASN A 130 15.53 -3.08 8.74
CA ASN A 130 16.36 -3.37 7.55
C ASN A 130 17.80 -3.79 7.92
N ALA A 131 18.27 -3.49 9.13
CA ALA A 131 19.59 -3.91 9.59
C ALA A 131 19.62 -5.38 10.08
N LEU A 132 18.47 -6.03 10.24
CA LEU A 132 18.40 -7.43 10.67
C LEU A 132 18.84 -8.37 9.54
N PRO A 133 19.73 -9.35 9.81
CA PRO A 133 20.09 -10.38 8.83
C PRO A 133 18.86 -11.16 8.38
N GLY A 134 18.69 -11.33 7.06
CA GLY A 134 17.53 -12.01 6.48
C GLY A 134 16.35 -11.09 6.12
N VAL A 135 16.32 -9.84 6.58
CA VAL A 135 15.34 -8.85 6.08
C VAL A 135 15.85 -8.27 4.77
N LEU A 136 15.07 -8.43 3.70
CA LEU A 136 15.39 -7.91 2.37
C LEU A 136 14.90 -6.47 2.19
N GLU A 137 13.72 -6.18 2.72
CA GLU A 137 13.12 -4.85 2.63
C GLU A 137 12.09 -4.64 3.75
N PHE A 138 12.17 -3.51 4.43
CA PHE A 138 11.17 -3.02 5.36
C PHE A 138 10.84 -1.55 5.08
N ARG A 139 9.56 -1.27 4.83
CA ARG A 139 9.04 0.06 4.49
C ARG A 139 7.84 0.38 5.35
N VAL A 140 7.71 1.61 5.84
CA VAL A 140 6.54 2.04 6.61
C VAL A 140 5.87 3.23 5.96
N ASN A 141 4.58 3.10 5.70
CA ASN A 141 3.74 4.21 5.31
C ASN A 141 3.30 4.98 6.56
N TYR A 142 3.85 6.19 6.73
CA TYR A 142 3.52 7.09 7.83
C TYR A 142 2.03 7.43 7.90
N SER A 143 1.34 7.57 6.78
CA SER A 143 -0.04 8.05 6.72
C SER A 143 -1.06 6.97 7.13
N THR A 144 -0.72 5.70 6.89
CA THR A 144 -1.61 4.56 7.14
C THR A 144 -1.16 3.69 8.30
N HIS A 145 0.03 3.97 8.88
CA HIS A 145 0.72 3.14 9.86
C HIS A 145 1.00 1.70 9.39
N ARG A 146 0.89 1.45 8.08
CA ARG A 146 1.13 0.12 7.51
C ARG A 146 2.61 -0.04 7.21
N ALA A 147 3.18 -1.15 7.65
CA ALA A 147 4.51 -1.58 7.29
C ALA A 147 4.43 -2.72 6.28
N ARG A 148 5.38 -2.77 5.35
CA ARG A 148 5.62 -3.92 4.50
C ARG A 148 6.97 -4.49 4.85
N VAL A 149 7.01 -5.79 5.10
CA VAL A 149 8.24 -6.52 5.36
C VAL A 149 8.41 -7.63 4.33
N ARG A 150 9.62 -7.73 3.77
CA ARG A 150 10.09 -8.82 2.91
C ARG A 150 11.31 -9.44 3.57
N TRP A 151 11.28 -10.75 3.76
CA TRP A 151 12.35 -11.47 4.44
C TRP A 151 12.60 -12.84 3.82
N ASP A 152 13.81 -13.35 4.03
CA ASP A 152 14.20 -14.72 3.74
C ASP A 152 13.85 -15.61 4.95
N GLU A 153 12.89 -16.51 4.75
CA GLU A 153 12.34 -17.39 5.77
C GLU A 153 13.39 -18.37 6.36
N ARG A 154 14.48 -18.63 5.64
CA ARG A 154 15.58 -19.48 6.13
C ARG A 154 16.45 -18.79 7.16
N GLN A 155 16.56 -17.46 7.07
CA GLN A 155 17.46 -16.67 7.90
C GLN A 155 16.76 -16.06 9.10
N ILE A 156 15.51 -15.63 8.95
CA ILE A 156 14.76 -14.96 10.02
C ILE A 156 13.28 -15.34 9.99
N LYS A 157 12.67 -15.44 11.17
CA LYS A 157 11.24 -15.68 11.35
C LYS A 157 10.49 -14.38 11.60
N LEU A 158 9.21 -14.36 11.24
CA LEU A 158 8.37 -13.18 11.42
C LEU A 158 8.29 -12.78 12.90
N SER A 159 8.17 -13.74 13.81
CA SER A 159 8.19 -13.49 15.26
C SER A 159 9.42 -12.71 15.73
N THR A 160 10.59 -12.98 15.15
CA THR A 160 11.85 -12.32 15.48
C THR A 160 11.85 -10.87 15.00
N ILE A 161 11.27 -10.61 13.82
CA ILE A 161 11.09 -9.25 13.29
C ILE A 161 10.12 -8.46 14.17
N LEU A 162 8.99 -9.06 14.55
CA LEU A 162 8.00 -8.43 15.45
C LEU A 162 8.61 -8.15 16.84
N ALA A 163 9.43 -9.07 17.37
CA ALA A 163 10.14 -8.87 18.62
C ALA A 163 11.16 -7.72 18.52
N ALA A 164 11.91 -7.61 17.42
CA ALA A 164 12.83 -6.50 17.19
C ALA A 164 12.11 -5.15 17.19
N ILE A 165 10.95 -5.06 16.54
CA ILE A 165 10.08 -3.87 16.57
C ILE A 165 9.64 -3.55 18.01
N ALA A 166 9.30 -4.57 18.81
CA ALA A 166 8.96 -4.40 20.22
C ALA A 166 10.13 -3.87 21.07
N THR A 167 11.37 -4.26 20.78
CA THR A 167 12.54 -3.80 21.55
C THR A 167 12.79 -2.29 21.44
N ILE A 168 12.43 -1.69 20.31
CA ILE A 168 12.51 -0.23 20.10
C ILE A 168 11.23 0.50 20.52
N GLY A 169 10.27 -0.20 21.15
CA GLY A 169 9.09 0.38 21.79
C GLY A 169 7.86 0.53 20.90
N TYR A 170 7.80 -0.19 19.78
CA TYR A 170 6.65 -0.20 18.87
C TYR A 170 5.96 -1.56 18.88
N ILE A 171 4.67 -1.59 18.56
CA ILE A 171 3.93 -2.86 18.48
C ILE A 171 3.55 -3.08 17.02
N ALA A 172 3.90 -4.24 16.48
CA ALA A 172 3.51 -4.65 15.14
C ALA A 172 2.51 -5.80 15.18
N HIS A 173 1.47 -5.69 14.36
CA HIS A 173 0.46 -6.72 14.16
C HIS A 173 0.32 -7.03 12.68
N PRO A 174 -0.11 -8.25 12.29
CA PRO A 174 -0.58 -8.48 10.93
C PRO A 174 -1.63 -7.46 10.53
N PHE A 175 -1.66 -7.12 9.24
CA PHE A 175 -2.63 -6.16 8.73
C PHE A 175 -4.07 -6.66 8.93
N ASP A 176 -4.87 -5.85 9.62
CA ASP A 176 -6.31 -6.04 9.81
C ASP A 176 -7.02 -4.70 9.52
N PRO A 177 -7.89 -4.63 8.49
CA PRO A 177 -8.66 -3.42 8.17
C PRO A 177 -9.44 -2.84 9.35
N SER A 178 -10.04 -3.71 10.17
CA SER A 178 -10.89 -3.29 11.28
C SER A 178 -10.10 -2.58 12.39
N ARG A 179 -8.87 -3.07 12.66
CA ARG A 179 -7.95 -2.44 13.60
C ARG A 179 -7.41 -1.11 13.07
N GLN A 180 -7.15 -1.03 11.76
CA GLN A 180 -6.74 0.23 11.13
C GLN A 180 -7.83 1.30 11.27
N GLU A 181 -9.10 0.96 11.00
CA GLU A 181 -10.22 1.88 11.20
C GLU A 181 -10.35 2.34 12.66
N ALA A 182 -10.18 1.42 13.63
CA ALA A 182 -10.25 1.75 15.04
C ALA A 182 -9.17 2.77 15.46
N LEU A 183 -7.94 2.58 14.99
CA LEU A 183 -6.83 3.52 15.22
C LEU A 183 -7.11 4.90 14.61
N GLN A 184 -7.57 4.96 13.36
CA GLN A 184 -7.94 6.22 12.71
C GLN A 184 -9.09 6.93 13.44
N LYS A 185 -10.09 6.18 13.90
CA LYS A 185 -11.22 6.73 14.68
C LYS A 185 -10.74 7.29 16.01
N GLN A 186 -9.83 6.62 16.69
CA GLN A 186 -9.25 7.09 17.95
C GLN A 186 -8.45 8.38 17.74
N GLU A 187 -7.57 8.43 16.73
CA GLU A 187 -6.78 9.62 16.38
C GLU A 187 -7.69 10.82 16.08
N ARG A 188 -8.69 10.61 15.21
CA ARG A 188 -9.69 11.63 14.85
C ARG A 188 -10.46 12.13 16.08
N THR A 189 -10.87 11.24 16.97
CA THR A 189 -11.61 11.60 18.18
C THR A 189 -10.76 12.45 19.12
N LEU A 190 -9.48 12.10 19.31
CA LEU A 190 -8.56 12.87 20.13
C LEU A 190 -8.29 14.26 19.54
N ALA A 191 -8.08 14.34 18.21
CA ALA A 191 -7.90 15.60 17.50
C ALA A 191 -9.12 16.52 17.63
N LEU A 192 -10.33 15.97 17.46
CA LEU A 192 -11.59 16.70 17.65
C LEU A 192 -11.75 17.23 19.08
N ARG A 193 -11.41 16.43 20.09
CA ARG A 193 -11.47 16.88 21.49
C ARG A 193 -10.50 18.04 21.76
N ARG A 194 -9.27 17.95 21.27
CA ARG A 194 -8.28 19.04 21.39
C ARG A 194 -8.72 20.31 20.66
N LEU A 195 -9.29 20.16 19.47
CA LEU A 195 -9.85 21.24 18.67
C LEU A 195 -11.04 21.90 19.38
N ALA A 196 -11.96 21.10 19.93
CA ALA A 196 -13.12 21.60 20.66
C ALA A 196 -12.71 22.38 21.91
N VAL A 197 -11.74 21.87 22.69
CA VAL A 197 -11.17 22.58 23.83
C VAL A 197 -10.51 23.89 23.37
N ALA A 198 -9.66 23.85 22.34
CA ALA A 198 -9.00 25.05 21.82
C ALA A 198 -9.99 26.10 21.34
N GLY A 199 -11.01 25.70 20.57
CA GLY A 199 -12.03 26.61 20.04
C GLY A 199 -12.92 27.21 21.10
N LEU A 200 -13.37 26.40 22.07
CA LEU A 200 -14.18 26.87 23.19
C LEU A 200 -13.44 27.97 23.97
N PHE A 201 -12.21 27.68 24.40
CA PHE A 201 -11.44 28.64 25.20
C PHE A 201 -10.91 29.82 24.38
N ALA A 202 -10.52 29.63 23.11
CA ALA A 202 -10.16 30.75 22.24
C ALA A 202 -11.32 31.74 22.06
N MET A 203 -12.54 31.23 21.90
CA MET A 203 -13.74 32.08 21.81
C MET A 203 -13.98 32.86 23.11
N GLN A 204 -13.85 32.21 24.27
CA GLN A 204 -14.03 32.89 25.57
C GLN A 204 -12.94 33.94 25.82
N VAL A 205 -11.67 33.60 25.57
CA VAL A 205 -10.55 34.53 25.74
C VAL A 205 -10.68 35.71 24.78
N MET A 206 -11.05 35.48 23.52
CA MET A 206 -11.27 36.56 22.55
C MET A 206 -12.40 37.50 22.98
N MET A 207 -13.52 36.97 23.48
CA MET A 207 -14.62 37.79 24.00
C MET A 207 -14.15 38.74 25.12
N LEU A 208 -13.31 38.25 26.03
CA LEU A 208 -12.75 39.05 27.12
C LEU A 208 -11.65 40.03 26.63
N ALA A 209 -10.83 39.60 25.68
CA ALA A 209 -9.78 40.41 25.06
C ALA A 209 -10.35 41.61 24.30
N VAL A 210 -11.45 41.43 23.55
CA VAL A 210 -12.19 42.54 22.92
C VAL A 210 -12.67 43.53 23.98
N GLY A 211 -13.18 43.04 25.12
CA GLY A 211 -13.55 43.89 26.25
C GLY A 211 -12.36 44.70 26.79
N LEU A 212 -11.19 44.08 26.92
CA LEU A 212 -9.95 44.74 27.32
C LEU A 212 -9.50 45.81 26.31
N TYR A 213 -9.53 45.52 25.00
CA TYR A 213 -9.17 46.47 23.96
C TYR A 213 -10.11 47.67 23.95
N VAL A 214 -11.43 47.45 23.99
CA VAL A 214 -12.42 48.54 24.02
C VAL A 214 -12.28 49.37 25.30
N GLY A 215 -12.00 48.72 26.44
CA GLY A 215 -11.79 49.40 27.71
C GLY A 215 -10.52 50.24 27.80
N GLU A 216 -9.50 49.94 26.99
CA GLU A 216 -8.35 50.84 26.82
C GLU A 216 -8.75 52.15 26.11
N TYR A 217 -9.70 52.09 25.16
CA TYR A 217 -10.21 53.29 24.48
C TYR A 217 -11.25 54.08 25.30
N GLN A 218 -12.04 53.42 26.15
CA GLN A 218 -13.16 54.05 26.89
C GLN A 218 -12.93 54.23 28.40
N SER A 219 -11.67 54.26 28.87
CA SER A 219 -11.29 54.39 30.29
C SER A 219 -11.95 53.35 31.21
N MET A 220 -11.37 52.14 31.25
CA MET A 220 -11.77 51.05 32.15
C MET A 220 -11.11 51.16 33.54
N ASP A 221 -11.90 50.87 34.58
CA ASP A 221 -11.41 50.72 35.96
C ASP A 221 -10.27 49.69 36.06
N ALA A 222 -9.23 50.04 36.84
CA ALA A 222 -8.04 49.21 37.00
C ALA A 222 -8.36 47.80 37.56
N TRP A 223 -9.33 47.68 38.47
CA TRP A 223 -9.71 46.39 39.05
C TRP A 223 -10.38 45.46 38.04
N ILE A 224 -11.20 46.01 37.12
CA ILE A 224 -11.87 45.22 36.07
C ILE A 224 -10.82 44.70 35.10
N ARG A 225 -9.87 45.57 34.72
CA ARG A 225 -8.76 45.19 33.82
C ARG A 225 -7.95 44.04 34.40
N GLU A 226 -7.56 44.14 35.67
CA GLU A 226 -6.79 43.11 36.37
C GLU A 226 -7.59 41.81 36.46
N PHE A 227 -8.85 41.88 36.87
CA PHE A 227 -9.75 40.73 36.92
C PHE A 227 -9.84 40.01 35.57
N LEU A 228 -10.09 40.75 34.49
CA LEU A 228 -10.17 40.18 33.14
C LEU A 228 -8.86 39.52 32.69
N ARG A 229 -7.70 40.11 33.03
CA ARG A 229 -6.37 39.51 32.73
C ARG A 229 -6.19 38.16 33.43
N TRP A 230 -6.54 38.06 34.71
CA TRP A 230 -6.48 36.80 35.46
C TRP A 230 -7.45 35.75 34.91
N VAL A 231 -8.65 36.15 34.51
CA VAL A 231 -9.61 35.24 33.88
C VAL A 231 -9.06 34.73 32.54
N CYS A 232 -8.50 35.60 31.69
CA CYS A 232 -7.85 35.20 30.44
C CYS A 232 -6.71 34.20 30.66
N LEU A 233 -5.90 34.38 31.71
CA LEU A 233 -4.86 33.43 32.09
C LEU A 233 -5.45 32.04 32.38
N ILE A 234 -6.42 31.96 33.28
CA ILE A 234 -7.06 30.70 33.70
C ILE A 234 -7.66 29.97 32.49
N LEU A 235 -8.32 30.69 31.60
CA LEU A 235 -8.94 30.13 30.40
C LEU A 235 -7.89 29.71 29.34
N THR A 236 -6.70 30.31 29.34
CA THR A 236 -5.63 29.95 28.39
C THR A 236 -4.85 28.70 28.81
N VAL A 237 -4.75 28.42 30.12
CA VAL A 237 -4.01 27.27 30.65
C VAL A 237 -4.43 25.93 30.03
N PRO A 238 -5.73 25.56 29.92
CA PRO A 238 -6.15 24.33 29.26
C PRO A 238 -5.70 24.23 27.80
N VAL A 239 -5.71 25.36 27.07
CA VAL A 239 -5.30 25.39 25.66
C VAL A 239 -3.80 25.10 25.53
N VAL A 240 -2.97 25.74 26.36
CA VAL A 240 -1.51 25.53 26.34
C VAL A 240 -1.14 24.14 26.87
N ALA A 241 -1.71 23.72 27.99
CA ALA A 241 -1.33 22.46 28.64
C ALA A 241 -1.85 21.21 27.92
N TYR A 242 -3.04 21.25 27.33
CA TYR A 242 -3.68 20.09 26.70
C TYR A 242 -3.73 20.18 25.17
N SER A 243 -4.24 21.28 24.62
CA SER A 243 -4.43 21.40 23.17
C SER A 243 -3.12 21.60 22.41
N ALA A 244 -2.16 22.36 22.96
CA ALA A 244 -0.86 22.62 22.33
C ALA A 244 0.20 21.53 22.57
N GLN A 245 -0.08 20.54 23.42
CA GLN A 245 0.83 19.43 23.76
C GLN A 245 1.44 18.69 22.53
N PRO A 246 0.72 18.48 21.41
CA PRO A 246 1.30 17.87 20.21
C PRO A 246 2.45 18.67 19.60
N PHE A 247 2.38 20.00 19.64
CA PHE A 247 3.43 20.87 19.10
C PHE A 247 4.68 20.79 19.96
N PHE A 248 4.53 20.87 21.29
CA PHE A 248 5.65 20.79 22.23
C PHE A 248 6.38 19.44 22.16
N THR A 249 5.62 18.35 22.10
CA THR A 249 6.23 17.01 21.99
C THR A 249 6.93 16.79 20.66
N ALA A 250 6.43 17.36 19.57
CA ALA A 250 7.10 17.31 18.28
C ALA A 250 8.37 18.17 18.26
N ALA A 251 8.30 19.42 18.72
CA ALA A 251 9.46 20.32 18.81
C ALA A 251 10.60 19.74 19.66
N TRP A 252 10.27 19.18 20.82
CA TRP A 252 11.26 18.54 21.69
C TRP A 252 11.92 17.35 21.01
N ARG A 253 11.14 16.56 20.27
CA ARG A 253 11.63 15.41 19.52
C ARG A 253 12.56 15.82 18.38
N ASP A 254 12.20 16.85 17.63
CA ASP A 254 13.00 17.39 16.52
C ASP A 254 14.34 17.91 17.03
N LEU A 255 14.31 18.70 18.11
CA LEU A 255 15.52 19.23 18.74
C LEU A 255 16.44 18.13 19.26
N ARG A 256 15.88 17.09 19.93
CA ARG A 256 16.66 15.93 20.41
C ARG A 256 17.34 15.16 19.26
N ARG A 257 16.74 15.17 18.08
CA ARG A 257 17.25 14.53 16.86
C ARG A 257 18.15 15.44 16.02
N ARG A 258 18.44 16.66 16.48
CA ARG A 258 19.20 17.69 15.75
C ARG A 258 18.58 18.03 14.39
N GLN A 259 17.25 17.99 14.32
CA GLN A 259 16.46 18.43 13.16
C GLN A 259 15.64 19.65 13.56
N LEU A 260 15.49 20.61 12.65
CA LEU A 260 14.65 21.80 12.86
C LEU A 260 13.34 21.61 12.11
N GLY A 261 12.33 21.12 12.81
CA GLY A 261 10.98 20.94 12.27
C GLY A 261 10.07 22.14 12.54
N MET A 262 8.93 22.20 11.83
CA MET A 262 7.99 23.32 11.89
C MET A 262 7.42 23.58 13.29
N ASP A 263 7.40 22.54 14.13
CA ASP A 263 6.87 22.62 15.48
C ASP A 263 7.79 23.39 16.43
N VAL A 264 9.09 23.55 16.10
CA VAL A 264 10.07 24.30 16.89
C VAL A 264 9.73 25.79 17.00
N PRO A 265 9.63 26.57 15.90
CA PRO A 265 9.25 27.98 15.98
C PRO A 265 7.83 28.18 16.54
N VAL A 266 6.88 27.29 16.23
CA VAL A 266 5.51 27.33 16.78
C VAL A 266 5.52 27.18 18.29
N SER A 267 6.23 26.18 18.81
CA SER A 267 6.34 25.93 20.26
C SER A 267 7.04 27.08 20.97
N LEU A 268 8.09 27.63 20.36
CA LEU A 268 8.80 28.81 20.87
C LEU A 268 7.86 30.01 20.96
N ALA A 269 7.09 30.31 19.92
CA ALA A 269 6.14 31.42 19.89
C ALA A 269 5.05 31.28 20.97
N ILE A 270 4.44 30.09 21.08
CA ILE A 270 3.39 29.81 22.08
C ILE A 270 3.93 29.98 23.50
N LEU A 271 5.08 29.35 23.80
CA LEU A 271 5.66 29.41 25.14
C LEU A 271 6.14 30.83 25.49
N ALA A 272 6.80 31.50 24.56
CA ALA A 272 7.28 32.87 24.76
C ALA A 272 6.11 33.83 25.04
N ALA A 273 5.07 33.81 24.19
CA ALA A 273 3.89 34.67 24.35
C ALA A 273 3.11 34.34 25.64
N PHE A 274 2.97 33.07 25.98
CA PHE A 274 2.28 32.66 27.22
C PHE A 274 3.06 33.10 28.46
N ILE A 275 4.37 32.86 28.52
CA ILE A 275 5.22 33.25 29.65
C ILE A 275 5.24 34.78 29.82
N ALA A 276 5.39 35.53 28.72
CA ALA A 276 5.32 36.99 28.74
C ALA A 276 3.96 37.48 29.26
N SER A 277 2.85 36.88 28.80
CA SER A 277 1.51 37.25 29.25
C SER A 277 1.31 36.98 30.75
N VAL A 278 1.80 35.84 31.25
CA VAL A 278 1.77 35.49 32.68
C VAL A 278 2.55 36.52 33.49
N TRP A 279 3.75 36.90 33.02
CA TRP A 279 4.60 37.88 33.66
C TRP A 279 3.94 39.27 33.74
N HIS A 280 3.33 39.73 32.65
CA HIS A 280 2.60 41.01 32.61
C HIS A 280 1.28 40.99 33.38
N THR A 281 0.65 39.83 33.53
CA THR A 281 -0.51 39.66 34.40
C THR A 281 -0.10 39.78 35.86
N GLY A 282 1.02 39.16 36.27
CA GLY A 282 1.50 39.25 37.66
C GLY A 282 1.95 40.65 38.08
N GLN A 283 2.41 41.48 37.14
CA GLN A 283 2.81 42.88 37.40
C GLN A 283 1.66 43.88 37.30
N GLY A 284 0.52 43.50 36.72
CA GLY A 284 -0.61 44.39 36.46
C GLY A 284 -0.36 45.45 35.37
N HIS A 285 0.74 45.35 34.60
CA HIS A 285 1.07 46.29 33.51
C HIS A 285 1.77 45.59 32.33
N GLY A 286 1.73 46.23 31.17
CA GLY A 286 2.27 45.70 29.90
C GLY A 286 1.23 44.92 29.09
N GLU A 287 1.60 44.53 27.87
CA GLU A 287 0.70 43.86 26.94
C GLU A 287 0.57 42.35 27.25
N ILE A 288 -0.62 41.81 26.99
CA ILE A 288 -0.91 40.38 27.11
C ILE A 288 -1.30 39.82 25.75
N TYR A 289 -0.99 38.55 25.52
CA TYR A 289 -1.13 37.87 24.23
C TYR A 289 -1.93 36.55 24.36
N TYR A 290 -2.78 36.42 25.39
CA TYR A 290 -3.57 35.21 25.65
C TYR A 290 -4.53 34.86 24.49
N ASP A 291 -5.17 35.87 23.92
CA ASP A 291 -6.03 35.77 22.74
C ASP A 291 -5.24 35.26 21.53
N SER A 292 -4.07 35.83 21.29
CA SER A 292 -3.18 35.46 20.18
C SER A 292 -2.70 34.02 20.33
N VAL A 293 -2.30 33.60 21.54
CA VAL A 293 -1.90 32.22 21.83
C VAL A 293 -3.06 31.24 21.60
N THR A 294 -4.24 31.52 22.15
CA THR A 294 -5.38 30.60 22.05
C THR A 294 -5.92 30.49 20.63
N MET A 295 -6.03 31.61 19.90
CA MET A 295 -6.40 31.60 18.49
C MET A 295 -5.38 30.91 17.61
N PHE A 296 -4.09 31.16 17.84
CA PHE A 296 -3.03 30.54 17.05
C PHE A 296 -3.06 29.01 17.20
N VAL A 297 -3.18 28.51 18.44
CA VAL A 297 -3.35 27.07 18.70
C VAL A 297 -4.62 26.52 18.04
N PHE A 298 -5.74 27.23 18.14
CA PHE A 298 -7.00 26.80 17.53
C PHE A 298 -6.90 26.69 16.00
N PHE A 299 -6.37 27.71 15.33
CA PHE A 299 -6.24 27.69 13.87
C PHE A 299 -5.21 26.66 13.38
N LEU A 300 -4.09 26.51 14.08
CA LEU A 300 -3.12 25.45 13.75
C LEU A 300 -3.71 24.05 13.92
N LEU A 301 -4.46 23.80 15.01
CA LEU A 301 -5.15 22.53 15.20
C LEU A 301 -6.25 22.31 14.15
N THR A 302 -6.96 23.37 13.76
CA THR A 302 -7.95 23.31 12.67
C THR A 302 -7.27 22.92 11.36
N GLY A 303 -6.16 23.57 11.02
CA GLY A 303 -5.35 23.25 9.84
C GLY A 303 -4.88 21.80 9.86
N ARG A 304 -4.30 21.34 10.97
CA ARG A 304 -3.88 19.93 11.14
C ARG A 304 -5.03 18.94 11.09
N PHE A 305 -6.20 19.30 11.62
CA PHE A 305 -7.39 18.45 11.56
C PHE A 305 -7.91 18.31 10.13
N LEU A 306 -7.95 19.41 9.37
CA LEU A 306 -8.32 19.41 7.96
C LEU A 306 -7.29 18.62 7.12
N GLU A 307 -6.00 18.81 7.38
CA GLU A 307 -4.90 18.03 6.80
C GLU A 307 -5.08 16.53 7.02
N MET A 308 -5.24 16.11 8.28
CA MET A 308 -5.43 14.72 8.67
C MET A 308 -6.65 14.14 7.97
N THR A 309 -7.76 14.88 7.94
CA THR A 309 -9.01 14.44 7.29
C THR A 309 -8.84 14.31 5.77
N ALA A 310 -8.17 15.26 5.12
CA ALA A 310 -7.88 15.21 3.69
C ALA A 310 -7.00 14.01 3.34
N ARG A 311 -5.95 13.76 4.14
CA ARG A 311 -5.05 12.61 3.99
C ARG A 311 -5.77 11.28 4.17
N HIS A 312 -6.63 11.15 5.19
CA HIS A 312 -7.42 9.93 5.39
C HIS A 312 -8.40 9.69 4.25
N ARG A 313 -9.18 10.70 3.84
CA ARG A 313 -10.11 10.57 2.70
C ARG A 313 -9.40 10.13 1.43
N ALA A 314 -8.22 10.67 1.19
CA ALA A 314 -7.44 10.32 0.02
C ALA A 314 -6.89 8.87 0.11
N GLY A 315 -6.53 8.38 1.30
CA GLY A 315 -6.03 7.02 1.54
C GLY A 315 -7.10 5.90 1.58
N GLN A 316 -8.39 6.23 1.61
CA GLN A 316 -9.50 5.26 1.73
C GLN A 316 -9.77 4.42 0.47
N VAL A 317 -9.14 4.74 -0.66
CA VAL A 317 -9.39 4.05 -1.94
C VAL A 317 -8.95 2.58 -1.90
N SER A 318 -7.83 2.28 -1.23
CA SER A 318 -7.37 0.88 -1.04
C SER A 318 -8.36 0.08 -0.17
N GLU A 319 -9.00 0.73 0.80
CA GLU A 319 -9.92 0.09 1.75
C GLU A 319 -11.28 -0.20 1.11
N ALA A 320 -11.76 0.71 0.25
CA ALA A 320 -12.99 0.51 -0.51
C ALA A 320 -12.91 -0.74 -1.39
N LEU A 321 -11.75 -1.03 -1.98
CA LEU A 321 -11.49 -2.25 -2.75
C LEU A 321 -11.54 -3.51 -1.89
N VAL A 322 -10.95 -3.51 -0.69
CA VAL A 322 -11.00 -4.65 0.23
C VAL A 322 -12.43 -4.93 0.71
N ARG A 323 -13.22 -3.87 0.97
CA ARG A 323 -14.63 -3.98 1.39
C ARG A 323 -15.56 -4.58 0.32
N MET A 324 -15.08 -4.76 -0.92
CA MET A 324 -15.86 -5.42 -1.96
C MET A 324 -15.95 -6.93 -1.72
N LEU A 325 -15.00 -7.54 -1.03
CA LEU A 325 -15.05 -8.98 -0.76
C LEU A 325 -16.16 -9.28 0.27
N PRO A 326 -17.02 -10.29 0.01
CA PRO A 326 -18.03 -10.66 0.98
C PRO A 326 -17.39 -11.27 2.24
N ALA A 327 -18.11 -11.30 3.37
CA ALA A 327 -17.60 -11.95 4.58
C ALA A 327 -17.64 -13.49 4.47
N THR A 328 -18.56 -14.01 3.65
CA THR A 328 -18.88 -15.43 3.51
C THR A 328 -19.12 -15.80 2.05
N ALA A 329 -18.94 -17.08 1.73
CA ALA A 329 -19.25 -17.67 0.42
C ALA A 329 -20.09 -18.93 0.58
N THR A 330 -20.86 -19.28 -0.47
CA THR A 330 -21.65 -20.52 -0.52
C THR A 330 -20.83 -21.61 -1.20
N ARG A 331 -20.17 -22.47 -0.41
CA ARG A 331 -19.42 -23.61 -0.93
C ARG A 331 -20.35 -24.78 -1.21
N LEU A 332 -20.13 -25.48 -2.32
CA LEU A 332 -20.80 -26.73 -2.67
C LEU A 332 -19.90 -27.90 -2.24
N ASP A 333 -20.48 -28.90 -1.57
CA ASP A 333 -19.79 -30.16 -1.30
C ASP A 333 -19.85 -31.11 -2.51
N THR A 334 -19.17 -32.26 -2.41
CA THR A 334 -19.14 -33.28 -3.49
C THR A 334 -20.50 -33.90 -3.80
N ALA A 335 -21.51 -33.69 -2.95
CA ALA A 335 -22.88 -34.12 -3.17
C ALA A 335 -23.79 -32.99 -3.69
N GLY A 336 -23.24 -31.80 -3.93
CA GLY A 336 -23.96 -30.61 -4.39
C GLY A 336 -24.73 -29.88 -3.29
N CYS A 337 -24.49 -30.20 -2.01
CA CYS A 337 -25.12 -29.52 -0.89
C CYS A 337 -24.39 -28.21 -0.56
N GLU A 338 -25.17 -27.17 -0.27
CA GLU A 338 -24.67 -25.83 0.02
C GLU A 338 -24.25 -25.68 1.49
N ALA A 339 -23.08 -25.09 1.72
CA ALA A 339 -22.58 -24.70 3.03
C ALA A 339 -22.06 -23.26 2.99
N ILE A 340 -22.55 -22.41 3.90
CA ILE A 340 -22.03 -21.05 4.05
C ILE A 340 -20.76 -21.10 4.89
N VAL A 341 -19.65 -20.66 4.31
CA VAL A 341 -18.33 -20.63 4.95
C VAL A 341 -17.72 -19.24 4.93
N PRO A 342 -16.89 -18.86 5.91
CA PRO A 342 -16.06 -17.65 5.81
C PRO A 342 -15.12 -17.72 4.60
N ILE A 343 -14.88 -16.60 3.91
CA ILE A 343 -13.93 -16.58 2.76
C ILE A 343 -12.53 -17.08 3.15
N ALA A 344 -12.11 -16.83 4.39
CA ALA A 344 -10.81 -17.28 4.90
C ALA A 344 -10.65 -18.82 4.95
N GLU A 345 -11.75 -19.58 4.87
CA GLU A 345 -11.74 -21.05 4.84
C GLU A 345 -11.73 -21.63 3.43
N LEU A 346 -11.91 -20.79 2.39
CA LEU A 346 -11.87 -21.23 1.00
C LEU A 346 -10.45 -21.65 0.61
N VAL A 347 -10.36 -22.75 -0.13
CA VAL A 347 -9.11 -23.24 -0.71
C VAL A 347 -9.23 -23.42 -2.22
N ALA A 348 -8.11 -23.40 -2.93
CA ALA A 348 -8.08 -23.73 -4.35
C ALA A 348 -8.65 -25.13 -4.58
N GLY A 349 -9.55 -25.26 -5.56
CA GLY A 349 -10.31 -26.46 -5.87
C GLY A 349 -11.73 -26.48 -5.28
N ASP A 350 -12.06 -25.62 -4.32
CA ASP A 350 -13.44 -25.53 -3.81
C ASP A 350 -14.40 -25.09 -4.92
N GLN A 351 -15.60 -25.69 -4.93
CA GLN A 351 -16.71 -25.26 -5.78
C GLN A 351 -17.58 -24.28 -5.01
N VAL A 352 -17.90 -23.14 -5.63
CA VAL A 352 -18.66 -22.06 -5.00
C VAL A 352 -19.81 -21.66 -5.90
N LEU A 353 -21.01 -21.58 -5.32
CA LEU A 353 -22.19 -21.03 -5.96
C LEU A 353 -22.21 -19.52 -5.77
N VAL A 354 -22.29 -18.79 -6.89
CA VAL A 354 -22.43 -17.33 -6.92
C VAL A 354 -23.77 -16.98 -7.58
N ARG A 355 -24.71 -16.45 -6.80
CA ARG A 355 -26.06 -16.10 -7.29
C ARG A 355 -26.07 -14.75 -8.02
N PRO A 356 -27.12 -14.45 -8.80
CA PRO A 356 -27.32 -13.11 -9.35
C PRO A 356 -27.32 -12.05 -8.25
N GLY A 357 -26.56 -10.98 -8.45
CA GLY A 357 -26.33 -9.90 -7.50
C GLY A 357 -25.28 -10.18 -6.42
N GLU A 358 -24.75 -11.40 -6.32
CA GLU A 358 -23.68 -11.72 -5.38
C GLU A 358 -22.30 -11.33 -5.92
N THR A 359 -21.42 -10.93 -5.02
CA THR A 359 -20.01 -10.66 -5.33
C THR A 359 -19.22 -11.96 -5.38
N ILE A 360 -18.38 -12.08 -6.39
CA ILE A 360 -17.47 -13.21 -6.58
C ILE A 360 -16.43 -13.21 -5.44
N PRO A 361 -16.33 -14.27 -4.62
CA PRO A 361 -15.57 -14.23 -3.37
C PRO A 361 -14.05 -14.39 -3.54
N ALA A 362 -13.59 -15.04 -4.60
CA ALA A 362 -12.17 -15.22 -4.92
C ALA A 362 -11.97 -15.43 -6.43
N ASP A 363 -10.72 -15.57 -6.90
CA ASP A 363 -10.48 -15.79 -8.32
C ASP A 363 -10.67 -17.27 -8.67
N GLY A 364 -11.26 -17.53 -9.84
CA GLY A 364 -11.53 -18.88 -10.29
C GLY A 364 -12.00 -18.94 -11.73
N ARG A 365 -12.67 -20.04 -12.09
CA ARG A 365 -13.28 -20.24 -13.41
C ARG A 365 -14.70 -20.74 -13.29
N VAL A 366 -15.53 -20.40 -14.27
CA VAL A 366 -16.89 -20.95 -14.40
C VAL A 366 -16.79 -22.45 -14.69
N GLU A 367 -17.43 -23.26 -13.86
CA GLU A 367 -17.65 -24.69 -14.13
C GLU A 367 -19.05 -24.94 -14.67
N GLU A 368 -20.06 -24.24 -14.16
CA GLU A 368 -21.45 -24.36 -14.63
C GLU A 368 -22.14 -22.99 -14.71
N GLY A 369 -23.04 -22.85 -15.68
CA GLY A 369 -23.81 -21.63 -15.93
C GLY A 369 -23.19 -20.69 -16.95
N ALA A 370 -23.95 -19.67 -17.32
CA ALA A 370 -23.51 -18.56 -18.16
C ALA A 370 -24.24 -17.30 -17.67
N SER A 371 -23.51 -16.20 -17.49
CA SER A 371 -24.04 -14.95 -16.96
C SER A 371 -23.18 -13.78 -17.44
N SER A 372 -23.64 -12.55 -17.23
CA SER A 372 -22.80 -11.37 -17.33
C SER A 372 -22.22 -10.98 -15.96
N VAL A 373 -20.98 -10.51 -15.97
CA VAL A 373 -20.23 -10.12 -14.78
C VAL A 373 -19.83 -8.66 -14.90
N ASP A 374 -20.17 -7.86 -13.89
CA ASP A 374 -19.74 -6.48 -13.78
C ASP A 374 -18.34 -6.44 -13.13
N GLU A 375 -17.36 -6.10 -13.97
CA GLU A 375 -15.96 -5.89 -13.58
C GLU A 375 -15.60 -4.39 -13.60
N SER A 376 -16.57 -3.48 -13.64
CA SER A 376 -16.36 -2.03 -13.81
C SER A 376 -15.45 -1.41 -12.77
N LEU A 377 -15.48 -1.93 -11.54
CA LEU A 377 -14.63 -1.46 -10.44
C LEU A 377 -13.16 -1.90 -10.57
N LEU A 378 -12.88 -2.94 -11.37
CA LEU A 378 -11.53 -3.49 -11.58
C LEU A 378 -10.96 -3.08 -12.93
N SER A 379 -11.78 -3.14 -13.98
CA SER A 379 -11.41 -2.87 -15.37
C SER A 379 -11.70 -1.44 -15.83
N GLY A 380 -12.63 -0.74 -15.17
CA GLY A 380 -13.16 0.55 -15.61
C GLY A 380 -14.20 0.44 -16.74
N GLU A 381 -14.44 -0.75 -17.28
CA GLU A 381 -15.43 -0.96 -18.35
C GLU A 381 -16.85 -0.92 -17.76
N SER A 382 -17.70 -0.04 -18.29
CA SER A 382 -19.04 0.20 -17.71
C SER A 382 -20.10 -0.81 -18.16
N LEU A 383 -19.79 -1.71 -19.10
CA LEU A 383 -20.71 -2.72 -19.59
C LEU A 383 -20.36 -4.09 -18.98
N PRO A 384 -21.35 -4.85 -18.47
CA PRO A 384 -21.13 -6.21 -18.00
C PRO A 384 -20.54 -7.10 -19.09
N LEU A 385 -19.53 -7.90 -18.72
CA LEU A 385 -18.85 -8.81 -19.62
C LEU A 385 -19.50 -10.19 -19.57
N PRO A 386 -19.81 -10.81 -20.72
CA PRO A 386 -20.34 -12.18 -20.73
C PRO A 386 -19.27 -13.15 -20.22
N ARG A 387 -19.73 -14.15 -19.44
CA ARG A 387 -18.92 -15.24 -18.91
C ARG A 387 -19.58 -16.59 -19.16
N GLN A 388 -18.81 -17.51 -19.72
CA GLN A 388 -19.20 -18.89 -20.04
C GLN A 388 -18.30 -19.91 -19.34
N ILE A 389 -18.70 -21.19 -19.41
CA ILE A 389 -17.96 -22.33 -18.86
C ILE A 389 -16.48 -22.30 -19.32
N GLY A 390 -15.56 -22.43 -18.38
CA GLY A 390 -14.11 -22.40 -18.59
C GLY A 390 -13.49 -20.99 -18.53
N GLU A 391 -14.28 -19.93 -18.61
CA GLU A 391 -13.78 -18.56 -18.54
C GLU A 391 -13.46 -18.14 -17.10
N ALA A 392 -12.51 -17.21 -16.98
CA ALA A 392 -12.02 -16.75 -15.69
C ALA A 392 -12.98 -15.76 -15.02
N LEU A 393 -13.08 -15.86 -13.71
CA LEU A 393 -13.82 -14.97 -12.83
C LEU A 393 -12.85 -14.34 -11.84
N ILE A 394 -13.00 -13.03 -11.64
CA ILE A 394 -12.14 -12.25 -10.75
C ILE A 394 -12.89 -11.96 -9.45
N GLY A 395 -12.24 -12.18 -8.31
CA GLY A 395 -12.80 -11.86 -7.00
C GLY A 395 -13.06 -10.36 -6.84
N GLY A 396 -14.23 -10.01 -6.30
CA GLY A 396 -14.71 -8.63 -6.15
C GLY A 396 -15.63 -8.16 -7.28
N SER A 397 -15.67 -8.86 -8.41
CA SER A 397 -16.67 -8.60 -9.47
C SER A 397 -18.07 -9.05 -9.05
N VAL A 398 -19.11 -8.51 -9.68
CA VAL A 398 -20.51 -8.81 -9.33
C VAL A 398 -21.16 -9.63 -10.43
N ASN A 399 -21.75 -10.77 -10.06
CA ASN A 399 -22.57 -11.55 -10.98
C ASN A 399 -23.92 -10.85 -11.20
N ILE A 400 -24.41 -10.74 -12.43
CA ILE A 400 -25.59 -9.91 -12.75
C ILE A 400 -26.84 -10.73 -13.04
N GLU A 401 -26.78 -11.67 -13.98
CA GLU A 401 -27.99 -12.25 -14.60
C GLU A 401 -28.40 -13.61 -14.02
N SER A 402 -27.49 -14.58 -14.06
CA SER A 402 -27.78 -16.00 -13.81
C SER A 402 -26.80 -16.60 -12.79
N PRO A 403 -27.19 -17.60 -11.99
CA PRO A 403 -26.29 -18.24 -11.05
C PRO A 403 -25.11 -18.91 -11.78
N LEU A 404 -23.93 -18.81 -11.19
CA LEU A 404 -22.70 -19.44 -11.66
C LEU A 404 -22.17 -20.40 -10.60
N VAL A 405 -21.75 -21.58 -11.01
CA VAL A 405 -20.88 -22.43 -10.19
C VAL A 405 -19.46 -22.20 -10.65
N MET A 406 -18.59 -21.81 -9.72
CA MET A 406 -17.19 -21.55 -10.02
C MET A 406 -16.27 -22.46 -9.22
N ARG A 407 -15.16 -22.88 -9.83
CA ARG A 407 -14.05 -23.49 -9.11
C ARG A 407 -13.02 -22.45 -8.75
N ILE A 408 -12.69 -22.40 -7.47
CA ILE A 408 -11.71 -21.48 -6.91
C ILE A 408 -10.31 -21.88 -7.39
N GLU A 409 -9.55 -20.95 -7.95
CA GLU A 409 -8.16 -21.15 -8.37
C GLU A 409 -7.18 -20.45 -7.42
N LYS A 410 -7.51 -19.23 -6.97
CA LYS A 410 -6.64 -18.43 -6.09
C LYS A 410 -7.45 -17.81 -4.97
N VAL A 411 -6.88 -17.80 -3.76
CA VAL A 411 -7.51 -17.26 -2.55
C VAL A 411 -6.59 -16.29 -1.82
N GLY A 412 -7.18 -15.46 -0.96
CA GLY A 412 -6.44 -14.57 -0.05
C GLY A 412 -5.45 -13.67 -0.78
N ALA A 413 -4.16 -13.75 -0.40
CA ALA A 413 -3.11 -12.90 -0.96
C ALA A 413 -2.80 -13.17 -2.45
N GLU A 414 -3.26 -14.29 -3.01
CA GLU A 414 -2.96 -14.66 -4.40
C GLU A 414 -3.96 -14.09 -5.41
N THR A 415 -5.06 -13.49 -4.95
CA THR A 415 -6.08 -12.93 -5.84
C THR A 415 -5.62 -11.66 -6.55
N VAL A 416 -6.23 -11.36 -7.70
CA VAL A 416 -6.02 -10.14 -8.48
C VAL A 416 -6.34 -8.90 -7.64
N LEU A 417 -7.47 -8.90 -6.93
CA LEU A 417 -7.85 -7.79 -6.06
C LEU A 417 -6.78 -7.52 -4.97
N SER A 418 -6.31 -8.57 -4.30
CA SER A 418 -5.22 -8.46 -3.33
C SER A 418 -3.93 -7.93 -3.97
N ALA A 419 -3.65 -8.28 -5.22
CA ALA A 419 -2.52 -7.73 -5.98
C ALA A 419 -2.70 -6.24 -6.26
N ILE A 420 -3.89 -5.80 -6.67
CA ILE A 420 -4.23 -4.39 -6.88
C ILE A 420 -4.05 -3.59 -5.58
N VAL A 421 -4.63 -4.07 -4.47
CA VAL A 421 -4.50 -3.42 -3.16
C VAL A 421 -3.03 -3.27 -2.75
N ARG A 422 -2.19 -4.29 -2.96
CA ARG A 422 -0.74 -4.18 -2.70
C ARG A 422 -0.03 -3.16 -3.58
N LEU A 423 -0.39 -3.08 -4.86
CA LEU A 423 0.20 -2.10 -5.77
C LEU A 423 -0.17 -0.68 -5.33
N LEU A 424 -1.42 -0.46 -4.93
CA LEU A 424 -1.89 0.81 -4.39
C LEU A 424 -1.19 1.15 -3.06
N ASP A 425 -1.06 0.19 -2.15
CA ASP A 425 -0.37 0.37 -0.87
C ASP A 425 1.10 0.71 -1.07
N ARG A 426 1.76 0.04 -2.03
CA ARG A 426 3.14 0.35 -2.42
C ARG A 426 3.27 1.76 -2.95
N ALA A 427 2.35 2.17 -3.83
CA ALA A 427 2.37 3.50 -4.43
C ALA A 427 2.16 4.61 -3.40
N GLN A 428 1.27 4.40 -2.43
CA GLN A 428 0.99 5.34 -1.34
C GLN A 428 2.06 5.34 -0.25
N GLY A 429 2.80 4.24 -0.07
CA GLY A 429 3.85 4.10 0.94
C GLY A 429 5.16 4.79 0.58
N GLU A 430 5.44 4.97 -0.72
CA GLU A 430 6.67 5.60 -1.18
C GLU A 430 6.54 7.13 -1.17
N LYS A 431 7.43 7.82 -0.42
CA LYS A 431 7.48 9.29 -0.47
C LYS A 431 7.98 9.77 -1.85
N PRO A 432 7.21 10.62 -2.54
CA PRO A 432 7.63 11.21 -3.81
C PRO A 432 8.88 12.07 -3.67
N ARG A 433 9.62 12.27 -4.78
CA ARG A 433 10.85 13.07 -4.75
C ARG A 433 10.55 14.53 -4.43
N LEU A 434 9.43 15.06 -4.93
CA LEU A 434 9.01 16.44 -4.63
C LEU A 434 8.70 16.62 -3.15
N ALA A 435 8.07 15.63 -2.50
CA ALA A 435 7.78 15.67 -1.07
C ALA A 435 9.08 15.65 -0.23
N LEU A 436 10.06 14.82 -0.61
CA LEU A 436 11.37 14.80 0.05
C LEU A 436 12.15 16.12 -0.14
N LEU A 437 12.03 16.73 -1.32
CA LEU A 437 12.61 18.04 -1.60
C LEU A 437 11.94 19.14 -0.76
N ALA A 438 10.61 19.13 -0.67
CA ALA A 438 9.84 20.05 0.16
C ALA A 438 10.23 19.94 1.65
N ASP A 439 10.34 18.71 2.18
CA ASP A 439 10.79 18.44 3.56
C ASP A 439 12.19 19.03 3.80
N ARG A 440 13.12 18.89 2.84
CA ARG A 440 14.48 19.43 2.94
C ARG A 440 14.51 20.96 2.89
N ILE A 441 13.75 21.56 1.99
CA ILE A 441 13.65 23.02 1.86
C ILE A 441 13.03 23.61 3.13
N ALA A 442 12.00 22.97 3.69
CA ALA A 442 11.35 23.41 4.92
C ALA A 442 12.33 23.47 6.09
N GLY A 443 13.20 22.46 6.27
CA GLY A 443 14.22 22.48 7.33
C GLY A 443 15.20 23.65 7.22
N TRP A 444 15.70 23.93 6.01
CA TRP A 444 16.57 25.10 5.76
C TRP A 444 15.84 26.42 5.95
N PHE A 445 14.60 26.52 5.49
CA PHE A 445 13.75 27.68 5.68
C PHE A 445 13.55 27.99 7.17
N ILE A 446 13.28 26.98 7.99
CA ILE A 446 13.12 27.13 9.44
C ILE A 446 14.43 27.57 10.10
N ALA A 447 15.57 27.01 9.69
CA ALA A 447 16.88 27.42 10.21
C ALA A 447 17.14 28.91 9.92
N VAL A 448 16.93 29.33 8.67
CA VAL A 448 17.07 30.74 8.26
C VAL A 448 16.08 31.62 9.03
N LEU A 449 14.83 31.18 9.18
CA LEU A 449 13.81 31.89 9.94
C LEU A 449 14.23 32.14 11.40
N LEU A 450 14.77 31.13 12.08
CA LEU A 450 15.23 31.27 13.47
C LEU A 450 16.42 32.23 13.58
N VAL A 451 17.34 32.21 12.62
CA VAL A 451 18.45 33.18 12.54
C VAL A 451 17.92 34.60 12.31
N VAL A 452 16.96 34.76 11.38
CA VAL A 452 16.32 36.06 11.12
C VAL A 452 15.55 36.54 12.33
N ALA A 453 14.81 35.67 13.03
CA ALA A 453 14.08 36.02 14.25
C ALA A 453 15.04 36.49 15.36
N ALA A 454 16.18 35.80 15.54
CA ALA A 454 17.21 36.21 16.50
C ALA A 454 17.85 37.56 16.12
N LEU A 455 18.09 37.79 14.82
CA LEU A 455 18.62 39.06 14.33
C LEU A 455 17.62 40.20 14.54
N VAL A 456 16.35 39.98 14.19
CA VAL A 456 15.26 40.95 14.38
C VAL A 456 15.14 41.31 15.86
N PHE A 457 15.12 40.32 16.75
CA PHE A 457 15.11 40.56 18.19
C PHE A 457 16.30 41.42 18.63
N SER A 458 17.51 41.05 18.20
CA SER A 458 18.75 41.74 18.59
C SER A 458 18.79 43.19 18.10
N VAL A 459 18.37 43.44 16.85
CA VAL A 459 18.37 44.79 16.26
C VAL A 459 17.35 45.68 16.96
N TRP A 460 16.12 45.22 17.14
CA TRP A 460 15.08 46.01 17.80
C TRP A 460 15.37 46.24 19.28
N TRP A 461 16.02 45.28 19.93
CA TRP A 461 16.49 45.46 21.30
C TRP A 461 17.50 46.61 21.41
N LEU A 462 18.44 46.69 20.46
CA LEU A 462 19.48 47.71 20.44
C LEU A 462 18.94 49.10 20.06
N LEU A 463 17.92 49.16 19.20
CA LEU A 463 17.34 50.41 18.70
C LEU A 463 16.18 50.95 19.55
N SER A 464 15.50 50.11 20.31
CA SER A 464 14.30 50.47 21.07
C SER A 464 14.36 49.82 22.46
N ASP A 465 13.47 48.87 22.76
CA ASP A 465 13.34 48.24 24.07
C ASP A 465 12.93 46.76 23.96
N PHE A 466 12.93 46.05 25.10
CA PHE A 466 12.54 44.63 25.17
C PHE A 466 11.16 44.40 24.55
N ASP A 467 10.18 45.23 24.91
CA ASP A 467 8.77 45.01 24.58
C ASP A 467 8.55 45.08 23.06
N THR A 468 9.12 46.11 22.41
CA THR A 468 9.08 46.24 20.96
C THR A 468 9.81 45.08 20.28
N ALA A 469 11.01 44.73 20.74
CA ALA A 469 11.79 43.64 20.16
C ALA A 469 11.06 42.29 20.25
N PHE A 470 10.44 42.01 21.40
CA PHE A 470 9.67 40.80 21.64
C PHE A 470 8.44 40.71 20.73
N ARG A 471 7.65 41.78 20.66
CA ARG A 471 6.41 41.84 19.85
C ARG A 471 6.67 41.67 18.35
N VAL A 472 7.72 42.31 17.84
CA VAL A 472 8.11 42.18 16.42
C VAL A 472 8.62 40.76 16.14
N THR A 473 9.46 40.21 17.02
CA THR A 473 10.00 38.86 16.85
C THR A 473 8.90 37.80 16.92
N LEU A 474 7.97 37.94 17.86
CA LEU A 474 6.81 37.06 17.99
C LEU A 474 5.96 37.09 16.71
N SER A 475 5.75 38.29 16.15
CA SER A 475 5.01 38.47 14.89
C SER A 475 5.70 37.75 13.72
N VAL A 476 7.03 37.83 13.62
CA VAL A 476 7.84 37.10 12.62
C VAL A 476 7.70 35.59 12.80
N LEU A 477 7.80 35.07 14.03
CA LEU A 477 7.67 33.63 14.31
C LEU A 477 6.28 33.08 13.99
N VAL A 478 5.22 33.86 14.21
CA VAL A 478 3.83 33.44 13.99
C VAL A 478 3.45 33.50 12.51
N VAL A 479 3.81 34.57 11.80
CA VAL A 479 3.36 34.79 10.40
C VAL A 479 4.03 33.84 9.40
N THR A 480 5.18 33.28 9.75
CA THR A 480 6.03 32.51 8.83
C THR A 480 5.75 31.01 8.81
N CYS A 481 4.66 30.51 9.44
CA CYS A 481 4.40 29.06 9.43
C CYS A 481 4.27 28.53 7.98
N PRO A 482 5.16 27.61 7.53
CA PRO A 482 5.06 27.00 6.20
C PRO A 482 4.01 25.87 6.15
N CYS A 483 3.02 25.91 7.03
CA CYS A 483 2.01 24.88 7.27
C CYS A 483 1.32 24.40 5.96
N ALA A 484 0.98 25.32 5.05
CA ALA A 484 0.34 24.99 3.78
C ALA A 484 1.29 24.34 2.76
N LEU A 485 2.57 24.70 2.79
CA LEU A 485 3.57 24.22 1.84
C LEU A 485 3.87 22.73 2.03
N SER A 486 3.96 22.27 3.29
CA SER A 486 4.22 20.86 3.61
C SER A 486 3.05 19.94 3.25
N LEU A 487 1.83 20.47 3.18
CA LEU A 487 0.61 19.70 2.94
C LEU A 487 0.21 19.58 1.47
N ALA A 488 0.55 20.59 0.65
CA ALA A 488 0.06 20.69 -0.72
C ALA A 488 0.40 19.45 -1.56
N THR A 489 1.66 19.02 -1.51
CA THR A 489 2.16 17.92 -2.36
C THR A 489 1.57 16.55 -1.97
N PRO A 490 1.62 16.10 -0.69
CA PRO A 490 1.03 14.81 -0.31
C PRO A 490 -0.47 14.75 -0.59
N THR A 491 -1.21 15.83 -0.33
CA THR A 491 -2.66 15.86 -0.56
C THR A 491 -2.99 15.74 -2.04
N ALA A 492 -2.28 16.47 -2.90
CA ALA A 492 -2.49 16.41 -4.35
C ALA A 492 -2.21 15.02 -4.90
N ILE A 493 -1.12 14.37 -4.47
CA ILE A 493 -0.72 13.05 -4.97
C ILE A 493 -1.71 11.96 -4.54
N VAL A 494 -2.13 11.94 -3.28
CA VAL A 494 -3.08 10.92 -2.83
C VAL A 494 -4.46 11.16 -3.49
N ALA A 495 -4.89 12.42 -3.67
CA ALA A 495 -6.12 12.73 -4.40
C ALA A 495 -6.04 12.30 -5.88
N ALA A 496 -4.94 12.60 -6.57
CA ALA A 496 -4.71 12.18 -7.96
C ALA A 496 -4.69 10.65 -8.10
N THR A 497 -4.00 9.96 -7.19
CA THR A 497 -3.96 8.49 -7.14
C THR A 497 -5.36 7.91 -6.99
N GLY A 498 -6.18 8.49 -6.12
CA GLY A 498 -7.57 8.06 -5.93
C GLY A 498 -8.46 8.28 -7.15
N VAL A 499 -8.28 9.40 -7.87
CA VAL A 499 -8.99 9.66 -9.14
C VAL A 499 -8.57 8.66 -10.21
N LEU A 500 -7.26 8.45 -10.39
CA LEU A 500 -6.73 7.54 -11.40
C LEU A 500 -7.17 6.10 -11.17
N THR A 501 -7.22 5.66 -9.91
CA THR A 501 -7.71 4.33 -9.55
C THR A 501 -9.16 4.12 -9.97
N ARG A 502 -10.02 5.15 -9.81
CA ARG A 502 -11.42 5.09 -10.29
C ARG A 502 -11.55 5.07 -11.81
N LEU A 503 -10.50 5.48 -12.53
CA LEU A 503 -10.43 5.41 -13.98
C LEU A 503 -9.75 4.11 -14.47
N GLY A 504 -9.49 3.14 -13.60
CA GLY A 504 -8.77 1.91 -13.93
C GLY A 504 -7.25 2.08 -14.10
N VAL A 505 -6.70 3.25 -13.75
CA VAL A 505 -5.26 3.54 -13.87
C VAL A 505 -4.58 3.40 -12.51
N LEU A 506 -3.83 2.32 -12.35
CA LEU A 506 -3.12 2.02 -11.11
C LEU A 506 -1.69 2.58 -11.15
N THR A 507 -1.42 3.57 -10.32
CA THR A 507 -0.04 4.00 -10.08
C THR A 507 0.65 3.01 -9.15
N THR A 508 1.86 2.58 -9.47
CA THR A 508 2.61 1.60 -8.66
C THR A 508 3.67 2.23 -7.76
N ARG A 509 4.04 3.49 -8.04
CA ARG A 509 5.06 4.26 -7.30
C ARG A 509 4.65 5.73 -7.22
N GLY A 510 4.89 6.38 -6.08
CA GLY A 510 4.48 7.77 -5.86
C GLY A 510 5.13 8.79 -6.81
N HIS A 511 6.36 8.53 -7.27
CA HIS A 511 7.06 9.39 -8.24
C HIS A 511 6.63 9.17 -9.71
N ALA A 512 5.81 8.15 -9.99
CA ALA A 512 5.39 7.84 -11.34
C ALA A 512 4.56 8.99 -11.93
N LEU A 513 3.69 9.62 -11.14
CA LEU A 513 2.89 10.77 -11.58
C LEU A 513 3.73 12.00 -11.88
N GLU A 514 4.74 12.28 -11.04
CA GLU A 514 5.70 13.37 -11.28
C GLU A 514 6.45 13.15 -12.58
N THR A 515 6.91 11.90 -12.80
CA THR A 515 7.68 11.54 -14.00
C THR A 515 6.79 11.59 -15.24
N LEU A 516 5.57 11.06 -15.14
CA LEU A 516 4.57 11.03 -16.22
C LEU A 516 4.22 12.45 -16.69
N ALA A 517 4.11 13.41 -15.76
CA ALA A 517 3.88 14.82 -16.08
C ALA A 517 5.02 15.47 -16.86
N CYS A 518 6.24 14.91 -16.78
CA CYS A 518 7.42 15.39 -17.48
C CYS A 518 7.77 14.54 -18.71
N VAL A 519 6.94 13.57 -19.10
CA VAL A 519 7.21 12.71 -20.25
C VAL A 519 7.28 13.53 -21.53
N THR A 520 8.26 13.19 -22.36
CA THR A 520 8.51 13.81 -23.67
C THR A 520 8.31 12.81 -24.81
N HIS A 521 8.54 11.53 -24.52
CA HIS A 521 8.46 10.44 -25.49
C HIS A 521 7.60 9.31 -24.94
N VAL A 522 6.70 8.77 -25.76
CA VAL A 522 5.94 7.56 -25.44
C VAL A 522 6.31 6.48 -26.44
N ILE A 523 6.73 5.34 -25.92
CA ILE A 523 7.07 4.16 -26.72
C ILE A 523 5.99 3.12 -26.46
N PHE A 524 5.36 2.65 -27.52
CA PHE A 524 4.38 1.57 -27.46
C PHE A 524 5.04 0.25 -27.84
N ASP A 525 4.69 -0.81 -27.12
CA ASP A 525 4.75 -2.17 -27.66
C ASP A 525 3.57 -2.40 -28.61
N LYS A 526 3.72 -3.35 -29.54
CA LYS A 526 2.65 -3.69 -30.49
C LYS A 526 1.69 -4.69 -29.87
N THR A 527 2.21 -5.89 -29.60
CA THR A 527 1.46 -7.07 -29.15
C THR A 527 0.94 -6.83 -27.74
N GLY A 528 -0.34 -7.14 -27.49
CA GLY A 528 -0.97 -6.97 -26.17
C GLY A 528 -1.25 -5.52 -25.75
N THR A 529 -0.61 -4.53 -26.38
CA THR A 529 -0.72 -3.10 -26.06
C THR A 529 -1.59 -2.34 -27.07
N LEU A 530 -1.11 -2.08 -28.29
CA LEU A 530 -1.93 -1.47 -29.34
C LEU A 530 -2.89 -2.47 -29.98
N THR A 531 -2.56 -3.74 -29.86
CA THR A 531 -3.30 -4.87 -30.42
C THR A 531 -3.73 -5.84 -29.30
N TYR A 532 -4.63 -6.77 -29.60
CA TYR A 532 -5.07 -7.77 -28.63
C TYR A 532 -4.04 -8.87 -28.36
N GLY A 533 -2.99 -9.01 -29.19
CA GLY A 533 -2.04 -10.10 -29.10
C GLY A 533 -2.66 -11.46 -29.42
N ARG A 534 -3.79 -11.45 -30.12
CA ARG A 534 -4.53 -12.64 -30.55
C ARG A 534 -4.74 -12.53 -32.05
N PRO A 535 -4.09 -13.37 -32.87
CA PRO A 535 -4.33 -13.34 -34.30
C PRO A 535 -5.80 -13.69 -34.55
N GLN A 536 -6.44 -12.98 -35.49
CA GLN A 536 -7.76 -13.30 -35.98
C GLN A 536 -7.70 -13.48 -37.49
N VAL A 537 -8.54 -14.38 -38.00
CA VAL A 537 -8.71 -14.55 -39.44
C VAL A 537 -9.46 -13.34 -39.97
N VAL A 538 -8.74 -12.45 -40.67
CA VAL A 538 -9.31 -11.23 -41.27
C VAL A 538 -9.91 -11.54 -42.62
N THR A 539 -9.20 -12.32 -43.43
CA THR A 539 -9.59 -12.62 -44.80
C THR A 539 -9.40 -14.11 -45.09
N VAL A 540 -10.35 -14.71 -45.79
CA VAL A 540 -10.23 -16.05 -46.34
C VAL A 540 -10.38 -15.95 -47.84
N GLU A 541 -9.36 -16.38 -48.56
CA GLU A 541 -9.34 -16.34 -50.02
C GLU A 541 -9.31 -17.76 -50.54
N SER A 542 -10.42 -18.19 -51.16
CA SER A 542 -10.49 -19.49 -51.82
C SER A 542 -9.71 -19.44 -53.13
N VAL A 543 -8.89 -20.47 -53.34
CA VAL A 543 -8.13 -20.72 -54.57
C VAL A 543 -8.89 -21.71 -55.47
N SER A 544 -9.69 -22.60 -54.85
CA SER A 544 -10.61 -23.50 -55.53
C SER A 544 -11.99 -22.87 -55.72
N ASP A 545 -12.87 -23.57 -56.46
CA ASP A 545 -14.30 -23.20 -56.62
C ASP A 545 -15.13 -23.32 -55.31
N TRP A 546 -14.46 -23.57 -54.18
CA TRP A 546 -15.10 -23.78 -52.89
C TRP A 546 -15.39 -22.44 -52.23
N GLU A 547 -16.51 -22.39 -51.51
CA GLU A 547 -16.90 -21.20 -50.76
C GLU A 547 -15.90 -20.96 -49.61
N PRO A 548 -15.46 -19.71 -49.36
CA PRO A 548 -14.53 -19.38 -48.28
C PRO A 548 -14.97 -19.89 -46.90
N GLU A 549 -16.28 -19.88 -46.63
CA GLU A 549 -16.84 -20.37 -45.37
C GLU A 549 -16.70 -21.90 -45.22
N HIS A 550 -16.76 -22.64 -46.34
CA HIS A 550 -16.49 -24.07 -46.34
C HIS A 550 -15.03 -24.34 -45.98
N CYS A 551 -14.09 -23.63 -46.61
CA CYS A 551 -12.66 -23.73 -46.30
C CYS A 551 -12.39 -23.38 -44.83
N ARG A 552 -13.07 -22.37 -44.29
CA ARG A 552 -12.96 -21.99 -42.88
C ARG A 552 -13.42 -23.09 -41.93
N ARG A 553 -14.53 -23.79 -42.24
CA ARG A 553 -15.00 -24.94 -41.45
C ARG A 553 -14.01 -26.11 -41.46
N LEU A 554 -13.34 -26.37 -42.58
CA LEU A 554 -12.31 -27.42 -42.68
C LEU A 554 -11.07 -27.06 -41.86
N ALA A 555 -10.58 -25.82 -41.97
CA ALA A 555 -9.44 -25.35 -41.17
C ALA A 555 -9.76 -25.39 -39.66
N ALA A 556 -10.98 -24.99 -39.27
CA ALA A 556 -11.43 -25.06 -37.88
C ALA A 556 -11.53 -26.51 -37.35
N ALA A 557 -11.90 -27.47 -38.21
CA ALA A 557 -11.96 -28.88 -37.84
C ALA A 557 -10.56 -29.45 -37.57
N LEU A 558 -9.57 -29.09 -38.39
CA LEU A 558 -8.18 -29.52 -38.23
C LEU A 558 -7.54 -28.92 -36.97
N GLU A 559 -7.88 -27.68 -36.62
CA GLU A 559 -7.24 -26.95 -35.52
C GLU A 559 -8.05 -26.95 -34.20
N ARG A 560 -9.15 -27.72 -34.11
CA ARG A 560 -10.09 -27.72 -32.98
C ARG A 560 -9.47 -28.04 -31.61
N GLY A 561 -8.33 -28.73 -31.59
CA GLY A 561 -7.57 -29.09 -30.39
C GLY A 561 -6.22 -28.38 -30.25
N SER A 562 -5.97 -27.35 -31.05
CA SER A 562 -4.67 -26.69 -31.13
C SER A 562 -4.55 -25.58 -30.08
N GLU A 563 -3.50 -25.63 -29.26
CA GLU A 563 -3.16 -24.54 -28.32
C GLU A 563 -2.34 -23.43 -28.99
N HIS A 564 -1.91 -23.63 -30.25
CA HIS A 564 -1.13 -22.63 -30.97
C HIS A 564 -2.00 -21.40 -31.31
N PRO A 565 -1.53 -20.16 -31.13
CA PRO A 565 -2.33 -18.94 -31.36
C PRO A 565 -3.00 -18.89 -32.75
N VAL A 566 -2.28 -19.30 -33.79
CA VAL A 566 -2.81 -19.40 -35.16
C VAL A 566 -3.90 -20.49 -35.30
N GLY A 567 -3.70 -21.65 -34.66
CA GLY A 567 -4.67 -22.74 -34.68
C GLY A 567 -5.96 -22.35 -33.98
N ARG A 568 -5.85 -21.70 -32.81
CA ARG A 568 -6.99 -21.12 -32.10
C ARG A 568 -7.77 -20.11 -32.96
N ALA A 569 -7.07 -19.21 -33.65
CA ALA A 569 -7.70 -18.23 -34.53
C ALA A 569 -8.50 -18.88 -35.66
N LEU A 570 -8.00 -19.98 -36.23
CA LEU A 570 -8.69 -20.75 -37.27
C LEU A 570 -9.88 -21.54 -36.68
N ALA A 571 -9.73 -22.13 -35.49
CA ALA A 571 -10.77 -22.87 -34.79
C ALA A 571 -11.96 -21.98 -34.33
N GLU A 572 -11.66 -20.77 -33.85
CA GLU A 572 -12.64 -19.80 -33.36
C GLU A 572 -13.31 -19.01 -34.50
N GLY A 573 -12.82 -19.12 -35.74
CA GLY A 573 -13.23 -18.28 -36.88
C GLY A 573 -14.63 -18.55 -37.47
N THR A 574 -15.31 -19.63 -37.07
CA THR A 574 -16.62 -20.04 -37.61
C THR A 574 -17.63 -20.35 -36.51
N HIS A 575 -18.87 -19.89 -36.70
CA HIS A 575 -20.01 -20.22 -35.83
C HIS A 575 -20.86 -21.40 -36.36
N LEU A 576 -20.51 -21.93 -37.53
CA LEU A 576 -21.22 -23.03 -38.17
C LEU A 576 -20.74 -24.39 -37.66
N ARG A 577 -21.54 -25.43 -37.93
CA ARG A 577 -21.23 -26.81 -37.51
C ARG A 577 -19.92 -27.29 -38.12
N ILE A 578 -18.91 -27.45 -37.27
CA ILE A 578 -17.57 -27.92 -37.65
C ILE A 578 -17.61 -29.44 -37.87
N PRO A 579 -17.14 -29.96 -39.02
CA PRO A 579 -17.05 -31.40 -39.27
C PRO A 579 -16.05 -32.08 -38.32
N GLU A 580 -16.15 -33.40 -38.18
CA GLU A 580 -15.23 -34.16 -37.34
C GLU A 580 -13.96 -34.50 -38.14
N ALA A 581 -12.80 -34.11 -37.61
CA ALA A 581 -11.51 -34.49 -38.14
C ALA A 581 -10.94 -35.67 -37.35
N THR A 582 -10.41 -36.65 -38.06
CA THR A 582 -9.84 -37.89 -37.52
C THR A 582 -8.36 -37.99 -37.89
N GLU A 583 -7.60 -38.77 -37.13
CA GLU A 583 -6.15 -38.97 -37.34
C GLU A 583 -5.32 -37.68 -37.44
N LEU A 584 -5.64 -36.68 -36.61
CA LEU A 584 -4.91 -35.41 -36.57
C LEU A 584 -3.44 -35.62 -36.19
N ARG A 585 -2.53 -35.07 -37.00
CA ARG A 585 -1.09 -35.05 -36.73
C ARG A 585 -0.54 -33.64 -36.89
N ASN A 586 0.11 -33.14 -35.85
CA ASN A 586 0.78 -31.85 -35.87
C ASN A 586 2.27 -32.05 -36.19
N THR A 587 2.75 -31.33 -37.21
CA THR A 587 4.17 -31.23 -37.55
C THR A 587 4.70 -29.87 -37.05
N PRO A 588 5.44 -29.83 -35.94
CA PRO A 588 5.90 -28.58 -35.33
C PRO A 588 6.67 -27.69 -36.32
N GLY A 589 6.31 -26.41 -36.37
CA GLY A 589 6.93 -25.44 -37.27
C GLY A 589 6.42 -25.48 -38.71
N SER A 590 5.53 -26.41 -39.05
CA SER A 590 4.96 -26.58 -40.40
C SER A 590 3.44 -26.44 -40.41
N GLY A 591 2.68 -27.30 -39.72
CA GLY A 591 1.22 -27.29 -39.77
C GLY A 591 0.58 -28.57 -39.23
N VAL A 592 -0.73 -28.71 -39.45
CA VAL A 592 -1.56 -29.84 -39.02
C VAL A 592 -2.11 -30.57 -40.24
N GLU A 593 -2.07 -31.90 -40.22
CA GLU A 593 -2.72 -32.78 -41.19
C GLU A 593 -3.81 -33.63 -40.51
N GLY A 594 -4.86 -33.98 -41.25
CA GLY A 594 -5.94 -34.81 -40.73
C GLY A 594 -6.95 -35.24 -41.80
N TRP A 595 -7.83 -36.16 -41.42
CA TRP A 595 -8.83 -36.73 -42.32
C TRP A 595 -10.24 -36.23 -41.98
N ILE A 596 -10.92 -35.68 -42.99
CA ILE A 596 -12.31 -35.20 -42.89
C ILE A 596 -13.10 -35.86 -44.01
N GLU A 597 -14.20 -36.54 -43.67
CA GLU A 597 -15.08 -37.23 -44.65
C GLU A 597 -14.33 -38.16 -45.64
N GLY A 598 -13.24 -38.78 -45.18
CA GLY A 598 -12.43 -39.71 -45.98
C GLY A 598 -11.41 -39.06 -46.91
N ARG A 599 -11.18 -37.74 -46.82
CA ARG A 599 -10.13 -37.01 -47.53
C ARG A 599 -9.08 -36.46 -46.58
N CYS A 600 -7.82 -36.49 -47.00
CA CYS A 600 -6.71 -35.91 -46.26
C CYS A 600 -6.58 -34.41 -46.55
N TYR A 601 -6.52 -33.60 -45.50
CA TYR A 601 -6.33 -32.15 -45.58
C TYR A 601 -5.12 -31.72 -44.75
N ARG A 602 -4.46 -30.66 -45.21
CA ARG A 602 -3.38 -29.97 -44.48
C ARG A 602 -3.67 -28.49 -44.33
N VAL A 603 -3.41 -27.97 -43.14
CA VAL A 603 -3.42 -26.54 -42.82
C VAL A 603 -2.07 -26.13 -42.22
N GLY A 604 -1.46 -25.05 -42.72
CA GLY A 604 -0.14 -24.64 -42.24
C GLY A 604 0.64 -23.78 -43.22
N ARG A 605 1.97 -23.87 -43.16
CA ARG A 605 2.86 -23.19 -44.12
C ARG A 605 2.57 -23.67 -45.54
N PRO A 606 2.68 -22.80 -46.56
CA PRO A 606 2.38 -23.15 -47.94
C PRO A 606 3.17 -24.37 -48.44
N GLU A 607 4.45 -24.48 -48.06
CA GLU A 607 5.30 -25.60 -48.47
C GLU A 607 4.84 -26.94 -47.87
N PHE A 608 4.29 -26.92 -46.65
CA PHE A 608 3.77 -28.11 -45.98
C PHE A 608 2.48 -28.60 -46.64
N VAL A 609 1.62 -27.65 -47.05
CA VAL A 609 0.36 -27.93 -47.73
C VAL A 609 0.61 -28.42 -49.16
N ALA A 610 1.45 -27.74 -49.93
CA ALA A 610 1.79 -28.12 -51.31
C ALA A 610 2.50 -29.48 -51.39
N GLY A 611 3.20 -29.89 -50.32
CA GLY A 611 3.77 -31.23 -50.20
C GLY A 611 2.75 -32.38 -50.19
N LEU A 612 1.43 -32.09 -50.08
CA LEU A 612 0.37 -33.10 -50.16
C LEU A 612 -0.07 -33.39 -51.61
N SER A 613 -0.08 -32.38 -52.49
CA SER A 613 -0.48 -32.51 -53.89
C SER A 613 0.71 -32.66 -54.86
N HIS A 614 1.94 -32.56 -54.37
CA HIS A 614 3.17 -32.49 -55.18
C HIS A 614 3.20 -31.34 -56.20
N GLU A 615 2.40 -30.30 -55.98
CA GLU A 615 2.44 -29.08 -56.79
C GLU A 615 3.53 -28.12 -56.29
N GLU A 616 4.06 -27.29 -57.19
CA GLU A 616 4.88 -26.16 -56.77
C GLU A 616 3.99 -25.15 -56.04
N VAL A 617 4.48 -24.61 -54.91
CA VAL A 617 3.80 -23.51 -54.22
C VAL A 617 3.66 -22.38 -55.22
N ALA A 618 2.43 -22.06 -55.62
CA ALA A 618 2.18 -20.88 -56.43
C ALA A 618 2.70 -19.66 -55.67
N GLU A 619 3.80 -19.05 -56.13
CA GLU A 619 4.31 -17.80 -55.58
C GLU A 619 3.23 -16.75 -55.77
N ARG A 620 2.52 -16.43 -54.70
CA ARG A 620 1.54 -15.35 -54.71
C ARG A 620 2.27 -14.05 -54.40
N TYR A 621 2.60 -13.31 -55.45
CA TYR A 621 3.32 -12.04 -55.40
C TYR A 621 2.54 -10.88 -54.73
N ASP A 622 1.28 -11.10 -54.35
CA ASP A 622 0.36 -10.07 -53.83
C ASP A 622 -0.07 -10.33 -52.37
N LEU A 623 0.62 -11.25 -51.67
CA LEU A 623 0.37 -11.46 -50.24
C LEU A 623 0.92 -10.26 -49.47
N ASP A 624 0.07 -9.63 -48.65
CA ASP A 624 0.51 -8.60 -47.73
C ASP A 624 1.58 -9.18 -46.80
N VAL A 625 2.82 -8.71 -46.97
CA VAL A 625 4.01 -9.17 -46.24
C VAL A 625 3.90 -8.88 -44.75
N ALA A 626 3.06 -7.91 -44.37
CA ALA A 626 2.77 -7.56 -42.99
C ALA A 626 1.91 -8.60 -42.26
N SER A 627 1.20 -9.47 -42.99
CA SER A 627 0.28 -10.45 -42.43
C SER A 627 0.87 -11.85 -42.29
N THR A 628 0.33 -12.62 -41.34
CA THR A 628 0.61 -14.05 -41.26
C THR A 628 -0.33 -14.80 -42.18
N TRP A 629 0.20 -15.50 -43.17
CA TRP A 629 -0.60 -16.28 -44.11
C TRP A 629 -0.46 -17.77 -43.85
N VAL A 630 -1.60 -18.45 -43.85
CA VAL A 630 -1.69 -19.91 -43.66
C VAL A 630 -2.48 -20.49 -44.83
N ALA A 631 -2.01 -21.61 -45.37
CA ALA A 631 -2.64 -22.30 -46.48
C ALA A 631 -3.50 -23.47 -45.97
N LEU A 632 -4.55 -23.81 -46.73
CA LEU A 632 -5.31 -25.06 -46.62
C LEU A 632 -5.29 -25.76 -47.97
N GLY A 633 -5.08 -27.07 -47.98
CA GLY A 633 -5.08 -27.87 -49.20
C GLY A 633 -5.39 -29.34 -48.95
N ASP A 634 -5.63 -30.06 -50.04
CA ASP A 634 -5.82 -31.51 -50.06
C ASP A 634 -4.90 -32.16 -51.12
N GLU A 635 -5.11 -33.43 -51.43
CA GLU A 635 -4.35 -34.17 -52.45
C GLU A 635 -4.49 -33.60 -53.87
N THR A 636 -5.51 -32.78 -54.13
CA THR A 636 -5.78 -32.18 -55.46
C THR A 636 -5.15 -30.81 -55.63
N GLY A 637 -4.66 -30.19 -54.55
CA GLY A 637 -3.99 -28.89 -54.61
C GLY A 637 -4.34 -27.96 -53.45
N LEU A 638 -3.93 -26.70 -53.61
CA LEU A 638 -4.22 -25.63 -52.67
C LEU A 638 -5.69 -25.18 -52.76
N LEU A 639 -6.39 -25.16 -51.63
CA LEU A 639 -7.82 -24.84 -51.55
C LEU A 639 -8.08 -23.40 -51.11
N ALA A 640 -7.36 -22.90 -50.12
CA ALA A 640 -7.56 -21.54 -49.60
C ALA A 640 -6.33 -20.96 -48.88
N TRP A 641 -6.30 -19.63 -48.79
CA TRP A 641 -5.41 -18.84 -47.97
C TRP A 641 -6.17 -18.17 -46.84
N PHE A 642 -5.58 -18.17 -45.65
CA PHE A 642 -6.08 -17.51 -44.45
C PHE A 642 -5.11 -16.39 -44.08
N GLN A 643 -5.60 -15.16 -44.15
CA GLN A 643 -4.87 -13.99 -43.65
C GLN A 643 -5.16 -13.84 -42.17
N LEU A 644 -4.12 -13.98 -41.35
CA LEU A 644 -4.18 -13.71 -39.92
C LEU A 644 -3.45 -12.41 -39.61
N ASN A 645 -4.17 -11.50 -38.96
CA ASN A 645 -3.61 -10.27 -38.42
C ASN A 645 -3.97 -10.12 -36.95
N ASP A 646 -3.13 -9.37 -36.25
CA ASP A 646 -3.38 -8.94 -34.89
C ASP A 646 -4.22 -7.66 -34.95
N VAL A 647 -5.42 -7.70 -34.37
CA VAL A 647 -6.38 -6.61 -34.50
C VAL A 647 -6.03 -5.48 -33.54
N LEU A 648 -6.06 -4.25 -34.05
CA LEU A 648 -5.92 -3.04 -33.23
C LEU A 648 -7.04 -2.96 -32.18
N ARG A 649 -6.68 -2.52 -30.97
CA ARG A 649 -7.67 -2.24 -29.93
C ARG A 649 -8.56 -1.05 -30.35
N PRO A 650 -9.87 -1.11 -30.07
CA PRO A 650 -10.75 0.05 -30.19
C PRO A 650 -10.15 1.23 -29.41
N GLY A 651 -10.09 2.40 -30.05
CA GLY A 651 -9.53 3.62 -29.45
C GLY A 651 -8.00 3.74 -29.49
N ALA A 652 -7.25 2.76 -30.01
CA ALA A 652 -5.78 2.86 -30.11
C ALA A 652 -5.33 4.06 -30.96
N ALA A 653 -5.93 4.25 -32.13
CA ALA A 653 -5.65 5.40 -33.00
C ALA A 653 -6.04 6.74 -32.34
N GLU A 654 -7.16 6.78 -31.61
CA GLU A 654 -7.60 7.97 -30.88
C GLU A 654 -6.60 8.34 -29.77
N ALA A 655 -6.14 7.36 -28.99
CA ALA A 655 -5.15 7.55 -27.95
C ALA A 655 -3.81 8.07 -28.52
N VAL A 656 -3.34 7.50 -29.63
CA VAL A 656 -2.14 7.96 -30.33
C VAL A 656 -2.29 9.41 -30.79
N ASN A 657 -3.40 9.75 -31.46
CA ASN A 657 -3.69 11.12 -31.90
C ASN A 657 -3.74 12.11 -30.73
N ALA A 658 -4.36 11.72 -29.61
CA ALA A 658 -4.44 12.56 -28.41
C ALA A 658 -3.04 12.85 -27.81
N LEU A 659 -2.12 11.88 -27.84
CA LEU A 659 -0.75 12.06 -27.37
C LEU A 659 0.08 12.92 -28.33
N GLN A 660 -0.08 12.76 -29.64
CA GLN A 660 0.57 13.62 -30.64
C GLN A 660 0.11 15.07 -30.51
N ASN A 661 -1.19 15.30 -30.30
CA ASN A 661 -1.75 16.64 -30.09
C ASN A 661 -1.22 17.33 -28.82
N ARG A 662 -0.68 16.56 -27.86
CA ARG A 662 0.03 17.09 -26.68
C ARG A 662 1.52 17.38 -26.94
N GLY A 663 2.00 17.18 -28.16
CA GLY A 663 3.40 17.42 -28.56
C GLY A 663 4.36 16.31 -28.12
N LEU A 664 3.86 15.12 -27.77
CA LEU A 664 4.70 13.99 -27.38
C LEU A 664 5.26 13.28 -28.62
N THR A 665 6.52 12.87 -28.55
CA THR A 665 7.14 12.06 -29.61
C THR A 665 6.78 10.59 -29.41
N LEU A 666 6.21 9.95 -30.44
CA LEU A 666 5.75 8.56 -30.35
C LEU A 666 6.64 7.62 -31.15
N GLU A 667 6.95 6.45 -30.59
CA GLU A 667 7.69 5.39 -31.26
C GLU A 667 7.02 4.03 -31.01
N LEU A 668 6.97 3.16 -32.02
CA LEU A 668 6.47 1.78 -31.90
C LEU A 668 7.65 0.79 -31.96
N LEU A 669 7.80 -0.05 -30.94
CA LEU A 669 8.85 -1.09 -30.89
C LEU A 669 8.20 -2.47 -30.73
N SER A 670 8.56 -3.43 -31.58
CA SER A 670 8.08 -4.82 -31.44
C SER A 670 9.15 -5.83 -31.86
N GLY A 671 8.99 -7.07 -31.37
CA GLY A 671 9.77 -8.23 -31.83
C GLY A 671 9.27 -8.80 -33.16
N ASP A 672 8.07 -8.40 -33.60
CA ASP A 672 7.48 -8.83 -34.87
C ASP A 672 8.26 -8.31 -36.08
N ARG A 673 7.99 -8.89 -37.26
CA ARG A 673 8.67 -8.52 -38.50
C ARG A 673 8.57 -7.01 -38.77
N PRO A 674 9.64 -6.36 -39.25
CA PRO A 674 9.64 -4.91 -39.53
C PRO A 674 8.45 -4.43 -40.37
N ASP A 675 8.05 -5.20 -41.39
CA ASP A 675 6.94 -4.85 -42.28
C ASP A 675 5.59 -4.83 -41.55
N THR A 676 5.32 -5.83 -40.69
CA THR A 676 4.14 -5.88 -39.82
C THR A 676 4.06 -4.68 -38.89
N VAL A 677 5.19 -4.30 -38.30
CA VAL A 677 5.26 -3.17 -37.36
C VAL A 677 5.08 -1.84 -38.08
N ALA A 678 5.64 -1.70 -39.29
CA ALA A 678 5.47 -0.51 -40.12
C ALA A 678 4.01 -0.31 -40.56
N HIS A 679 3.31 -1.40 -40.93
CA HIS A 679 1.90 -1.36 -41.29
C HIS A 679 1.02 -0.87 -40.13
N ILE A 680 1.16 -1.48 -38.95
CA ILE A 680 0.42 -1.07 -37.75
C ILE A 680 0.74 0.39 -37.39
N ALA A 681 2.01 0.80 -37.48
CA ALA A 681 2.40 2.18 -37.23
C ALA A 681 1.71 3.17 -38.19
N GLN A 682 1.53 2.80 -39.46
CA GLN A 682 0.80 3.63 -40.44
C GLN A 682 -0.68 3.74 -40.09
N GLU A 683 -1.34 2.63 -39.71
CA GLU A 683 -2.76 2.64 -39.33
C GLU A 683 -3.05 3.55 -38.13
N VAL A 684 -2.16 3.58 -37.14
CA VAL A 684 -2.28 4.48 -35.99
C VAL A 684 -1.53 5.81 -36.14
N ALA A 685 -0.94 6.09 -37.31
CA ALA A 685 -0.18 7.30 -37.62
C ALA A 685 1.05 7.58 -36.73
N ILE A 686 1.76 6.54 -36.26
CA ILE A 686 3.05 6.66 -35.56
C ILE A 686 4.19 6.77 -36.58
N ALA A 687 4.92 7.89 -36.55
CA ALA A 687 5.96 8.19 -37.53
C ALA A 687 7.24 7.35 -37.41
N SER A 688 7.56 6.81 -36.21
CA SER A 688 8.78 6.04 -35.96
C SER A 688 8.42 4.64 -35.48
N ALA A 689 8.81 3.62 -36.23
CA ALA A 689 8.50 2.23 -35.93
C ALA A 689 9.70 1.31 -36.19
N ARG A 690 9.92 0.31 -35.32
CA ARG A 690 11.01 -0.66 -35.44
C ARG A 690 10.53 -2.06 -35.06
N GLY A 691 10.61 -2.99 -36.00
CA GLY A 691 10.37 -4.43 -35.77
C GLY A 691 11.66 -5.23 -35.67
N GLY A 692 11.54 -6.51 -35.32
CA GLY A 692 12.63 -7.48 -35.21
C GLY A 692 13.51 -7.27 -33.97
N LEU A 693 13.00 -6.58 -32.95
CA LEU A 693 13.77 -6.20 -31.77
C LEU A 693 13.68 -7.26 -30.65
N SER A 694 14.83 -7.61 -30.07
CA SER A 694 14.86 -8.36 -28.82
C SER A 694 14.50 -7.46 -27.62
N PRO A 695 14.13 -8.03 -26.45
CA PRO A 695 13.92 -7.25 -25.23
C PRO A 695 15.14 -6.37 -24.87
N GLN A 696 16.35 -6.87 -25.12
CA GLN A 696 17.59 -6.12 -24.88
C GLN A 696 17.72 -4.92 -25.84
N ASP A 697 17.30 -5.06 -27.08
CA ASP A 697 17.32 -3.97 -28.06
C ASP A 697 16.30 -2.88 -27.71
N LYS A 698 15.09 -3.28 -27.25
CA LYS A 698 14.09 -2.32 -26.73
C LYS A 698 14.67 -1.52 -25.55
N LEU A 699 15.35 -2.19 -24.62
CA LEU A 699 16.00 -1.53 -23.47
C LEU A 699 17.15 -0.60 -23.89
N ASN A 700 17.96 -1.02 -24.86
CA ASN A 700 19.06 -0.20 -25.39
C ASN A 700 18.51 1.07 -26.03
N ARG A 701 17.45 0.97 -26.83
CA ARG A 701 16.76 2.11 -27.44
C ARG A 701 16.25 3.11 -26.40
N LEU A 702 15.67 2.59 -25.31
CA LEU A 702 15.16 3.40 -24.21
C LEU A 702 16.32 4.16 -23.52
N ARG A 703 17.46 3.50 -23.28
CA ARG A 703 18.67 4.12 -22.71
C ARG A 703 19.27 5.18 -23.62
N GLU A 704 19.31 4.96 -24.94
CA GLU A 704 19.79 5.96 -25.90
C GLU A 704 18.99 7.25 -25.84
N LEU A 705 17.66 7.14 -25.77
CA LEU A 705 16.77 8.31 -25.64
C LEU A 705 16.99 9.02 -24.31
N GLN A 706 17.09 8.26 -23.20
CA GLN A 706 17.37 8.82 -21.89
C GLN A 706 18.73 9.55 -21.83
N GLN A 707 19.77 9.02 -22.49
CA GLN A 707 21.08 9.69 -22.58
C GLN A 707 21.02 11.03 -23.33
N LYS A 708 20.07 11.18 -24.25
CA LYS A 708 19.80 12.45 -24.95
C LYS A 708 18.94 13.42 -24.14
N GLY A 709 18.61 13.07 -22.89
CA GLY A 709 17.78 13.88 -21.99
C GLY A 709 16.27 13.66 -22.13
N ALA A 710 15.83 12.68 -22.93
CA ALA A 710 14.41 12.38 -23.05
C ALA A 710 13.87 11.71 -21.78
N VAL A 711 12.69 12.15 -21.34
CA VAL A 711 11.88 11.41 -20.37
C VAL A 711 10.92 10.51 -21.14
N VAL A 712 11.11 9.20 -20.99
CA VAL A 712 10.45 8.17 -21.82
C VAL A 712 9.44 7.40 -20.98
N ALA A 713 8.20 7.30 -21.47
CA ALA A 713 7.20 6.34 -21.00
C ALA A 713 7.17 5.14 -21.95
N MET A 714 7.42 3.94 -21.45
CA MET A 714 7.21 2.69 -22.19
C MET A 714 5.85 2.13 -21.80
N VAL A 715 5.04 1.77 -22.79
CA VAL A 715 3.72 1.15 -22.62
C VAL A 715 3.80 -0.24 -23.23
N GLY A 716 3.61 -1.27 -22.40
CA GLY A 716 3.76 -2.67 -22.75
C GLY A 716 2.94 -3.55 -21.82
N ASP A 717 2.69 -4.79 -22.21
CA ASP A 717 2.09 -5.84 -21.39
C ASP A 717 3.12 -6.74 -20.70
N GLY A 718 4.40 -6.67 -21.11
CA GLY A 718 5.52 -7.50 -20.64
C GLY A 718 6.81 -6.77 -20.34
#